data_AF-A0A1H3Y0G7-F1
#
_entry.id   AF-A0A1H3Y0G7-F1
#
_cell.length_a   1.000
_cell.length_b   1.000
_cell.length_c   1.000
_cell.angle_alpha   90.00
_cell.angle_beta   90.00
_cell.angle_gamma   90.00
#
_symmetry.space_group_name_H-M   'P 1'
#
loop_
_entity.id
_entity.type
_entity.pdbx_description
1 polymer ?
#
loop_
_entity_poly.entity_id
_entity_poly.type
_entity_poly.pdbx_seq_one_letter_code
_entity_poly.pdbx_strand_id
1 'polypeptide(L)'
;MRKRFYYLLLLLAGICLGAAQSYAGGYTFGSFNLRYDNKGDSVNAWPNRKDKVATLIRFFDYDCIGTQEGLHHMLTDLTDRMPEYNYVGVGRDDGDQKGEYAAIFYKKDKFTVENSGTFWLSGTDIDHPNKGWDAVLPRICTWAAFKDKNTGLVFYYFNTHFDHVGTRARSESARLITEQIRKIAGAAPFVLTGDFNVDQNSASYKVMHDNGIMQDAFETAPIKIAFNGTFNAFNPNAFTNSRIDHVFLGSGFTAARYGVLTETYRLQPGANAQKAASDNFPGQVHQQKSRAMLFSDHFPVLVTCTFDSAHGARTALPDWAMGPFLRPSPASPLLQPEATATFKDPMTGKNVHWESGAAFNPAATVKDGKIVVLYRAEDLSGELKIGGHTSRIGYATSTDGIHLQKKSTPVLYPANDNRKPHDWPGGCEDPRVAVTKDGLYVMMYTEWDHKLPRLSVATSRDLIHWKKHGEAFNKAFDGKFARVATKSASIVTGLDNGKQYIQKVDGHYLMYWGEQFVNLATSDNLIDWTPMVDDKGELVRLFAPRDGHFDSQLTECGPPAIITDKGILLLYNGKNEKGEKGDTHYPGGAYCGGQALFDIHHPAKLIGRLDKPFFVPTEPFERTGQYKDGTVFLEGMVYYADKWYLYYGCADSMVGVAIFDPGADNH
;
A
#
# COMPACT_ATOMS: atom_id res chain seq x y z
N MET A 1 -11.37 50.86 42.25
CA MET A 1 -12.19 49.79 41.63
C MET A 1 -12.34 49.97 40.10
N ARG A 2 -11.25 50.12 39.34
CA ARG A 2 -11.30 50.29 37.86
C ARG A 2 -10.10 49.71 37.10
N LYS A 3 -9.34 48.78 37.71
CA LYS A 3 -8.19 48.10 37.08
C LYS A 3 -8.21 46.57 37.16
N ARG A 4 -9.29 45.96 37.67
CA ARG A 4 -9.47 44.50 37.73
C ARG A 4 -10.50 43.93 36.73
N PHE A 5 -11.12 44.78 35.90
CA PHE A 5 -12.13 44.34 34.93
C PHE A 5 -11.57 44.05 33.51
N TYR A 6 -10.34 44.49 33.21
CA TYR A 6 -9.73 44.27 31.89
C TYR A 6 -8.98 42.93 31.77
N TYR A 7 -8.60 42.30 32.87
CA TYR A 7 -7.94 40.98 32.85
C TYR A 7 -8.91 39.80 32.77
N LEU A 8 -10.21 40.02 32.99
CA LEU A 8 -11.23 38.96 32.87
C LEU A 8 -11.84 38.87 31.44
N LEU A 9 -11.75 39.94 30.64
CA LEU A 9 -12.23 39.95 29.26
C LEU A 9 -11.21 39.43 28.24
N LEU A 10 -9.91 39.45 28.56
CA LEU A 10 -8.86 38.84 27.74
C LEU A 10 -8.64 37.34 28.03
N LEU A 11 -9.17 36.83 29.14
CA LEU A 11 -9.14 35.40 29.48
C LEU A 11 -10.40 34.64 29.00
N LEU A 12 -11.44 35.34 28.57
CA LEU A 12 -12.65 34.76 27.97
C LEU A 12 -12.71 34.87 26.44
N ALA A 13 -11.82 35.66 25.82
CA ALA A 13 -11.58 35.61 24.37
C ALA A 13 -10.57 34.52 23.96
N GLY A 14 -9.86 33.91 24.92
CA GLY A 14 -8.86 32.86 24.69
C GLY A 14 -9.35 31.41 24.89
N ILE A 15 -10.63 31.20 25.24
CA ILE A 15 -11.19 29.86 25.54
C ILE A 15 -12.40 29.50 24.65
N CYS A 16 -12.64 30.27 23.58
CA CYS A 16 -13.60 29.91 22.51
C CYS A 16 -12.95 29.78 21.13
N LEU A 17 -11.67 29.40 21.08
CA LEU A 17 -11.11 28.63 19.95
C LEU A 17 -11.14 27.15 20.34
N GLY A 18 -12.32 26.67 20.73
CA GLY A 18 -12.60 25.26 20.81
C GLY A 18 -12.61 24.71 19.39
N ALA A 19 -11.58 23.94 19.06
CA ALA A 19 -11.57 22.92 18.01
C ALA A 19 -12.52 23.16 16.83
N ALA A 20 -12.23 24.17 16.01
CA ALA A 20 -12.31 23.93 14.58
C ALA A 20 -11.02 23.18 14.22
N GLN A 21 -10.94 21.90 14.59
CA GLN A 21 -10.15 20.98 13.78
C GLN A 21 -10.69 21.18 12.36
N SER A 22 -9.87 21.75 11.49
CA SER A 22 -10.09 21.67 10.06
C SER A 22 -10.27 20.18 9.77
N TYR A 23 -11.51 19.73 9.56
CA TYR A 23 -11.78 18.39 9.09
C TYR A 23 -11.01 18.26 7.78
N ALA A 24 -10.00 17.39 7.77
CA ALA A 24 -9.33 16.99 6.54
C ALA A 24 -10.39 16.59 5.51
N GLY A 25 -10.26 17.07 4.27
CA GLY A 25 -11.29 17.05 3.22
C GLY A 25 -12.05 15.72 3.11
N GLY A 26 -13.22 15.67 3.72
CA GLY A 26 -14.14 14.54 3.64
C GLY A 26 -14.96 14.57 2.36
N TYR A 27 -15.21 13.39 1.80
CA TYR A 27 -16.02 13.20 0.60
C TYR A 27 -17.11 12.17 0.82
N THR A 28 -18.30 12.44 0.29
CA THR A 28 -19.42 11.48 0.25
C THR A 28 -19.63 10.99 -1.19
N PHE A 29 -19.34 9.72 -1.44
CA PHE A 29 -19.46 9.07 -2.74
C PHE A 29 -20.50 7.95 -2.72
N GLY A 30 -21.01 7.52 -3.88
CA GLY A 30 -21.95 6.40 -3.93
C GLY A 30 -22.35 5.94 -5.32
N SER A 31 -23.14 4.87 -5.34
CA SER A 31 -23.77 4.32 -6.55
C SER A 31 -25.28 4.21 -6.34
N PHE A 32 -26.07 4.47 -7.39
CA PHE A 32 -27.50 4.24 -7.38
C PHE A 32 -28.06 3.92 -8.78
N ASN A 33 -28.41 2.66 -9.02
CA ASN A 33 -29.19 2.28 -10.20
C ASN A 33 -30.61 2.87 -10.09
N LEU A 34 -31.01 3.69 -11.05
CA LEU A 34 -32.26 4.46 -11.03
C LEU A 34 -33.50 3.64 -11.40
N ARG A 35 -33.29 2.45 -11.97
CA ARG A 35 -34.25 1.66 -12.74
C ARG A 35 -34.76 2.40 -13.96
N TYR A 36 -34.51 1.86 -15.15
CA TYR A 36 -34.95 2.48 -16.42
C TYR A 36 -36.47 2.72 -16.44
N ASP A 37 -36.90 3.74 -17.18
CA ASP A 37 -38.33 4.09 -17.27
C ASP A 37 -39.12 3.04 -18.06
N ASN A 38 -39.57 2.00 -17.35
CA ASN A 38 -40.36 0.91 -17.89
C ASN A 38 -41.86 1.13 -17.64
N LYS A 39 -42.65 1.16 -18.71
CA LYS A 39 -44.12 1.24 -18.61
C LYS A 39 -44.74 0.08 -17.81
N GLY A 40 -44.05 -1.07 -17.76
CA GLY A 40 -44.48 -2.24 -16.99
C GLY A 40 -44.37 -2.10 -15.47
N ASP A 41 -43.63 -1.10 -14.97
CA ASP A 41 -43.37 -0.94 -13.53
C ASP A 41 -44.57 -0.34 -12.75
N SER A 42 -45.64 0.08 -13.44
CA SER A 42 -46.90 0.52 -12.83
C SER A 42 -46.70 1.63 -11.77
N VAL A 43 -47.09 1.39 -10.51
CA VAL A 43 -46.89 2.32 -9.38
C VAL A 43 -45.41 2.64 -9.12
N ASN A 44 -44.48 1.82 -9.59
CA ASN A 44 -43.03 2.02 -9.51
C ASN A 44 -42.46 2.72 -10.77
N ALA A 45 -43.28 3.17 -11.72
CA ALA A 45 -42.79 3.90 -12.89
C ALA A 45 -42.10 5.22 -12.50
N TRP A 46 -41.14 5.66 -13.33
CA TRP A 46 -40.29 6.84 -13.07
C TRP A 46 -41.07 8.13 -12.70
N PRO A 47 -42.19 8.49 -13.37
CA PRO A 47 -42.95 9.70 -13.03
C PRO A 47 -43.40 9.76 -11.57
N ASN A 48 -43.58 8.61 -10.91
CA ASN A 48 -44.04 8.53 -9.51
C ASN A 48 -42.88 8.64 -8.49
N ARG A 49 -41.63 8.44 -8.96
CA ARG A 49 -40.43 8.33 -8.12
C ARG A 49 -39.47 9.50 -8.26
N LYS A 50 -39.43 10.22 -9.38
CA LYS A 50 -38.43 11.25 -9.68
C LYS A 50 -38.20 12.29 -8.57
N ASP A 51 -39.27 12.85 -7.98
CA ASP A 51 -39.14 13.82 -6.88
C ASP A 51 -38.53 13.19 -5.62
N LYS A 52 -38.87 11.92 -5.36
CA LYS A 52 -38.43 11.17 -4.19
C LYS A 52 -36.98 10.72 -4.33
N VAL A 53 -36.60 10.27 -5.53
CA VAL A 53 -35.21 9.94 -5.90
C VAL A 53 -34.32 11.18 -5.75
N ALA A 54 -34.73 12.32 -6.32
CA ALA A 54 -34.00 13.58 -6.14
C ALA A 54 -33.88 13.97 -4.66
N THR A 55 -34.97 13.85 -3.90
CA THR A 55 -34.95 14.13 -2.45
C THR A 55 -33.99 13.21 -1.71
N LEU A 56 -33.96 11.91 -2.05
CA LEU A 56 -33.09 10.93 -1.42
C LEU A 56 -31.61 11.27 -1.65
N ILE A 57 -31.22 11.55 -2.90
CA ILE A 57 -29.84 11.93 -3.26
C ILE A 57 -29.43 13.19 -2.49
N ARG A 58 -30.29 14.22 -2.45
CA ARG A 58 -30.03 15.47 -1.72
C ARG A 58 -29.96 15.27 -0.22
N PHE A 59 -30.79 14.40 0.35
CA PHE A 59 -30.82 14.12 1.79
C PHE A 59 -29.52 13.48 2.28
N PHE A 60 -28.98 12.54 1.49
CA PHE A 60 -27.70 11.90 1.79
C PHE A 60 -26.48 12.72 1.35
N ASP A 61 -26.71 13.87 0.71
CA ASP A 61 -25.74 14.92 0.44
C ASP A 61 -24.45 14.44 -0.26
N TYR A 62 -24.61 13.59 -1.28
CA TYR A 62 -23.50 13.07 -2.06
C TYR A 62 -22.67 14.19 -2.69
N ASP A 63 -21.34 14.12 -2.59
CA ASP A 63 -20.47 15.02 -3.33
C ASP A 63 -20.39 14.59 -4.80
N CYS A 64 -20.27 13.28 -5.04
CA CYS A 64 -20.41 12.65 -6.35
C CYS A 64 -21.19 11.33 -6.22
N ILE A 65 -22.08 11.04 -7.15
CA ILE A 65 -22.83 9.77 -7.20
C ILE A 65 -22.92 9.26 -8.63
N GLY A 66 -22.54 8.00 -8.82
CA GLY A 66 -22.75 7.27 -10.06
C GLY A 66 -24.18 6.75 -10.17
N THR A 67 -24.86 7.00 -11.28
CA THR A 67 -26.19 6.45 -11.56
C THR A 67 -26.19 5.53 -12.77
N GLN A 68 -27.05 4.51 -12.75
CA GLN A 68 -27.21 3.54 -13.84
C GLN A 68 -28.67 3.48 -14.30
N GLU A 69 -28.88 2.98 -15.51
CA GLU A 69 -30.19 2.84 -16.16
C GLU A 69 -30.96 4.15 -16.44
N GLY A 70 -30.38 5.31 -16.15
CA GLY A 70 -30.99 6.60 -16.44
C GLY A 70 -31.13 6.83 -17.93
N LEU A 71 -32.31 7.21 -18.40
CA LEU A 71 -32.52 7.76 -19.74
C LEU A 71 -32.34 9.28 -19.71
N HIS A 72 -32.09 9.90 -20.88
CA HIS A 72 -31.82 11.34 -20.96
C HIS A 72 -32.89 12.18 -20.23
N HIS A 73 -34.18 11.92 -20.44
CA HIS A 73 -35.26 12.65 -19.76
C HIS A 73 -35.29 12.44 -18.24
N MET A 74 -34.85 11.28 -17.75
CA MET A 74 -34.73 11.01 -16.32
C MET A 74 -33.60 11.84 -15.71
N LEU A 75 -32.48 11.98 -16.42
CA LEU A 75 -31.37 12.82 -15.98
C LEU A 75 -31.75 14.30 -15.98
N THR A 76 -32.47 14.77 -17.02
CA THR A 76 -33.03 16.13 -17.05
C THR A 76 -34.00 16.38 -15.89
N ASP A 77 -34.90 15.42 -15.64
CA ASP A 77 -35.83 15.48 -14.49
C ASP A 77 -35.05 15.63 -13.17
N LEU A 78 -33.93 14.93 -13.01
CA LEU A 78 -33.08 15.01 -11.81
C LEU A 78 -32.34 16.35 -11.72
N THR A 79 -31.74 16.85 -12.81
CA THR A 79 -31.05 18.15 -12.80
C THR A 79 -32.00 19.32 -12.49
N ASP A 80 -33.25 19.25 -12.95
CA ASP A 80 -34.27 20.26 -12.64
C ASP A 80 -34.62 20.31 -11.14
N ARG A 81 -34.51 19.15 -10.46
CA ARG A 81 -34.88 18.97 -9.04
C ARG A 81 -33.71 19.09 -8.07
N MET A 82 -32.49 18.97 -8.59
CA MET A 82 -31.24 19.04 -7.86
C MET A 82 -30.36 20.13 -8.50
N PRO A 83 -30.78 21.41 -8.45
CA PRO A 83 -30.08 22.51 -9.13
C PRO A 83 -28.65 22.74 -8.64
N GLU A 84 -28.26 22.19 -7.49
CA GLU A 84 -26.89 22.19 -6.97
C GLU A 84 -25.96 21.15 -7.64
N TYR A 85 -26.55 20.17 -8.34
CA TYR A 85 -25.82 19.15 -9.09
C TYR A 85 -25.74 19.47 -10.58
N ASN A 86 -24.75 18.87 -11.24
CA ASN A 86 -24.73 18.63 -12.68
C ASN A 86 -24.30 17.18 -12.92
N TYR A 87 -24.29 16.73 -14.17
CA TYR A 87 -23.77 15.40 -14.51
C TYR A 87 -22.83 15.40 -15.70
N VAL A 88 -22.02 14.34 -15.78
CA VAL A 88 -21.30 13.93 -16.99
C VAL A 88 -21.77 12.55 -17.43
N GLY A 89 -21.63 12.26 -18.73
CA GLY A 89 -21.95 10.97 -19.34
C GLY A 89 -22.89 11.09 -20.53
N VAL A 90 -22.90 10.05 -21.36
CA VAL A 90 -23.71 9.96 -22.58
C VAL A 90 -24.51 8.65 -22.61
N GLY A 91 -25.52 8.61 -23.47
CA GLY A 91 -26.33 7.43 -23.73
C GLY A 91 -25.53 6.36 -24.48
N ARG A 92 -25.65 5.11 -24.04
CA ARG A 92 -24.85 3.99 -24.58
C ARG A 92 -25.18 3.58 -26.01
N ASP A 93 -26.32 4.00 -26.57
CA ASP A 93 -26.77 3.49 -27.88
C ASP A 93 -26.25 4.34 -29.05
N ASP A 94 -25.94 5.62 -28.81
CA ASP A 94 -25.43 6.54 -29.83
C ASP A 94 -24.24 7.40 -29.39
N GLY A 95 -23.85 7.34 -28.12
CA GLY A 95 -22.80 8.19 -27.56
C GLY A 95 -23.25 9.65 -27.35
N ASP A 96 -24.56 9.89 -27.36
CA ASP A 96 -25.18 11.19 -27.13
C ASP A 96 -26.37 11.04 -26.19
N GLN A 97 -27.62 11.01 -26.70
CA GLN A 97 -28.83 11.03 -25.88
C GLN A 97 -29.60 9.71 -25.82
N LYS A 98 -29.27 8.70 -26.64
CA LYS A 98 -30.05 7.46 -26.71
C LYS A 98 -29.50 6.35 -25.83
N GLY A 99 -30.43 5.62 -25.23
CA GLY A 99 -30.12 4.48 -24.37
C GLY A 99 -29.87 4.87 -22.92
N GLU A 100 -29.54 3.87 -22.12
CA GLU A 100 -29.20 4.05 -20.71
C GLU A 100 -27.84 4.73 -20.55
N TYR A 101 -27.73 5.55 -19.51
CA TYR A 101 -26.51 6.20 -19.08
C TYR A 101 -25.89 5.43 -17.91
N ALA A 102 -24.57 5.55 -17.80
CA ALA A 102 -23.82 5.37 -16.55
C ALA A 102 -23.32 6.75 -16.10
N ALA A 103 -24.23 7.65 -15.70
CA ALA A 103 -23.91 9.06 -15.46
C ALA A 103 -23.19 9.27 -14.11
N ILE A 104 -22.44 10.36 -13.99
CA ILE A 104 -21.84 10.80 -12.72
C ILE A 104 -22.43 12.16 -12.37
N PHE A 105 -23.26 12.22 -11.33
CA PHE A 105 -23.74 13.48 -10.76
C PHE A 105 -22.73 14.02 -9.76
N TYR A 106 -22.51 15.34 -9.76
CA TYR A 106 -21.54 16.00 -8.87
C TYR A 106 -22.04 17.39 -8.43
N LYS A 107 -21.63 17.84 -7.24
CA LYS A 107 -21.93 19.19 -6.74
C LYS A 107 -21.12 20.24 -7.51
N LYS A 108 -21.82 21.13 -8.24
CA LYS A 108 -21.18 22.18 -9.06
C LYS A 108 -20.34 23.15 -8.26
N ASP A 109 -20.74 23.44 -7.02
CA ASP A 109 -20.05 24.43 -6.19
C ASP A 109 -18.81 23.85 -5.51
N LYS A 110 -18.69 22.52 -5.41
CA LYS A 110 -17.52 21.84 -4.84
C LYS A 110 -16.48 21.48 -5.88
N PHE A 111 -16.88 21.10 -7.10
CA PHE A 111 -15.97 20.59 -8.12
C PHE A 111 -15.99 21.37 -9.43
N THR A 112 -14.81 21.46 -10.06
CA THR A 112 -14.65 21.76 -11.47
C THR A 112 -14.39 20.44 -12.22
N VAL A 113 -15.02 20.24 -13.37
CA VAL A 113 -14.70 19.13 -14.28
C VAL A 113 -13.55 19.59 -15.17
N GLU A 114 -12.37 19.01 -14.98
CA GLU A 114 -11.18 19.33 -15.78
C GLU A 114 -11.16 18.53 -17.08
N ASN A 115 -11.65 17.29 -17.04
CA ASN A 115 -11.79 16.42 -18.19
C ASN A 115 -12.86 15.35 -17.93
N SER A 116 -13.45 14.77 -18.97
CA SER A 116 -14.42 13.68 -18.85
C SER A 116 -14.56 12.91 -20.15
N GLY A 117 -15.03 11.68 -20.06
CA GLY A 117 -15.37 10.87 -21.24
C GLY A 117 -16.21 9.65 -20.89
N THR A 118 -16.59 8.90 -21.92
CA THR A 118 -17.28 7.62 -21.80
C THR A 118 -16.64 6.66 -22.78
N PHE A 119 -16.40 5.43 -22.34
CA PHE A 119 -15.94 4.35 -23.21
C PHE A 119 -16.87 3.14 -23.13
N TRP A 120 -17.00 2.41 -24.24
CA TRP A 120 -17.80 1.21 -24.35
C TRP A 120 -17.02 -0.01 -23.86
N LEU A 121 -17.70 -0.86 -23.11
CA LEU A 121 -17.16 -2.08 -22.54
C LEU A 121 -17.11 -3.17 -23.60
N SER A 122 -16.16 -3.02 -24.51
CA SER A 122 -15.97 -3.83 -25.71
C SER A 122 -14.49 -4.13 -25.93
N GLY A 123 -14.18 -5.25 -26.58
CA GLY A 123 -12.80 -5.69 -26.78
C GLY A 123 -12.10 -5.12 -28.00
N THR A 124 -12.83 -4.57 -28.97
CA THR A 124 -12.26 -4.19 -30.28
C THR A 124 -12.39 -2.70 -30.60
N ASP A 125 -13.34 -2.02 -29.99
CA ASP A 125 -13.60 -0.59 -30.21
C ASP A 125 -14.27 -0.03 -28.94
N ILE A 126 -13.53 0.78 -28.21
CA ILE A 126 -14.00 1.33 -26.93
C ILE A 126 -14.54 2.76 -27.09
N ASP A 127 -14.42 3.33 -28.28
CA ASP A 127 -14.72 4.74 -28.53
C ASP A 127 -16.13 4.95 -29.15
N HIS A 128 -16.78 3.87 -29.61
CA HIS A 128 -18.09 3.94 -30.25
C HIS A 128 -19.12 2.93 -29.70
N PRO A 129 -20.43 3.21 -29.87
CA PRO A 129 -21.50 2.30 -29.50
C PRO A 129 -21.42 0.91 -30.10
N ASN A 130 -21.15 -0.09 -29.25
CA ASN A 130 -21.14 -1.50 -29.63
C ASN A 130 -21.33 -2.43 -28.42
N LYS A 131 -21.43 -3.73 -28.70
CA LYS A 131 -21.50 -4.79 -27.68
C LYS A 131 -20.14 -5.48 -27.54
N GLY A 132 -19.70 -5.68 -26.31
CA GLY A 132 -18.50 -6.44 -26.00
C GLY A 132 -18.77 -7.92 -25.79
N TRP A 133 -17.96 -8.79 -26.38
CA TRP A 133 -17.93 -10.24 -26.11
C TRP A 133 -19.31 -10.91 -26.24
N ASP A 134 -19.83 -11.50 -25.15
CA ASP A 134 -21.14 -12.15 -25.06
C ASP A 134 -22.22 -11.25 -24.42
N ALA A 135 -22.01 -9.92 -24.36
CA ALA A 135 -22.99 -8.98 -23.85
C ALA A 135 -24.25 -8.94 -24.73
N VAL A 136 -25.41 -8.81 -24.10
CA VAL A 136 -26.69 -8.69 -24.82
C VAL A 136 -27.01 -7.24 -25.19
N LEU A 137 -26.44 -6.27 -24.44
CA LEU A 137 -26.60 -4.83 -24.67
C LEU A 137 -25.23 -4.13 -24.72
N PRO A 138 -25.13 -2.96 -25.39
CA PRO A 138 -23.99 -2.08 -25.21
C PRO A 138 -23.88 -1.71 -23.73
N ARG A 139 -22.67 -1.67 -23.20
CA ARG A 139 -22.39 -1.25 -21.82
C ARG A 139 -21.24 -0.26 -21.82
N ILE A 140 -21.23 0.64 -20.84
CA ILE A 140 -20.33 1.79 -20.83
C ILE A 140 -19.76 2.03 -19.44
N CYS A 141 -18.61 2.70 -19.41
CA CYS A 141 -18.06 3.34 -18.21
C CYS A 141 -17.84 4.82 -18.53
N THR A 142 -18.46 5.70 -17.73
CA THR A 142 -18.22 7.14 -17.78
C THR A 142 -17.18 7.51 -16.75
N TRP A 143 -16.34 8.50 -17.06
CA TRP A 143 -15.35 9.02 -16.13
C TRP A 143 -15.27 10.54 -16.16
N ALA A 144 -14.83 11.14 -15.05
CA ALA A 144 -14.47 12.55 -14.95
C ALA A 144 -13.26 12.77 -14.04
N ALA A 145 -12.40 13.71 -14.43
CA ALA A 145 -11.38 14.31 -13.59
C ALA A 145 -11.99 15.52 -12.88
N PHE A 146 -12.15 15.42 -11.56
CA PHE A 146 -12.68 16.48 -10.73
C PHE A 146 -11.56 17.19 -9.99
N LYS A 147 -11.61 18.52 -10.00
CA LYS A 147 -10.81 19.38 -9.13
C LYS A 147 -11.68 19.94 -8.02
N ASP A 148 -11.39 19.59 -6.78
CA ASP A 148 -12.01 20.21 -5.60
C ASP A 148 -11.59 21.69 -5.53
N LYS A 149 -12.58 22.59 -5.52
CA LYS A 149 -12.37 24.04 -5.56
C LYS A 149 -11.79 24.60 -4.26
N ASN A 150 -12.00 23.92 -3.15
CA ASN A 150 -11.52 24.35 -1.83
C ASN A 150 -10.12 23.84 -1.55
N THR A 151 -9.84 22.57 -1.89
CA THR A 151 -8.56 21.92 -1.56
C THR A 151 -7.56 21.91 -2.71
N GLY A 152 -8.03 22.09 -3.95
CA GLY A 152 -7.22 21.95 -5.16
C GLY A 152 -6.93 20.48 -5.55
N LEU A 153 -7.44 19.50 -4.79
CA LEU A 153 -7.27 18.08 -5.09
C LEU A 153 -7.85 17.74 -6.46
N VAL A 154 -7.07 17.07 -7.30
CA VAL A 154 -7.56 16.43 -8.52
C VAL A 154 -7.70 14.94 -8.28
N PHE A 155 -8.90 14.40 -8.54
CA PHE A 155 -9.18 12.97 -8.48
C PHE A 155 -10.08 12.55 -9.63
N TYR A 156 -10.10 11.25 -9.93
CA TYR A 156 -10.90 10.68 -10.99
C TYR A 156 -12.09 9.91 -10.43
N TYR A 157 -13.23 10.00 -11.09
CA TYR A 157 -14.42 9.23 -10.75
C TYR A 157 -14.86 8.44 -11.96
N PHE A 158 -15.05 7.13 -11.79
CA PHE A 158 -15.50 6.19 -12.81
C PHE A 158 -16.85 5.63 -12.38
N ASN A 159 -17.79 5.51 -13.31
CA ASN A 159 -19.08 4.90 -13.06
C ASN A 159 -19.48 3.96 -14.21
N THR A 160 -19.91 2.74 -13.86
CA THR A 160 -20.18 1.68 -14.85
C THR A 160 -21.51 0.97 -14.64
N HIS A 161 -21.98 0.29 -15.68
CA HIS A 161 -23.08 -0.66 -15.62
C HIS A 161 -22.71 -1.91 -16.44
N PHE A 162 -22.58 -3.07 -15.81
CA PHE A 162 -22.17 -4.33 -16.46
C PHE A 162 -23.33 -5.07 -17.13
N ASP A 163 -23.00 -5.97 -18.06
CA ASP A 163 -24.01 -6.81 -18.71
C ASP A 163 -24.66 -7.81 -17.76
N HIS A 164 -25.99 -7.89 -17.80
CA HIS A 164 -26.78 -8.73 -16.89
C HIS A 164 -26.83 -10.21 -17.33
N VAL A 165 -26.36 -10.55 -18.53
CA VAL A 165 -26.38 -11.91 -19.08
C VAL A 165 -24.96 -12.44 -19.30
N GLY A 166 -24.17 -11.76 -20.14
CA GLY A 166 -22.85 -12.16 -20.62
C GLY A 166 -21.84 -12.33 -19.49
N THR A 167 -21.40 -13.56 -19.27
CA THR A 167 -20.46 -13.87 -18.17
C THR A 167 -19.04 -13.47 -18.55
N ARG A 168 -18.65 -13.71 -19.81
CA ARG A 168 -17.34 -13.26 -20.31
C ARG A 168 -17.29 -11.74 -20.33
N ALA A 169 -18.37 -11.09 -20.75
CA ALA A 169 -18.46 -9.64 -20.85
C ALA A 169 -18.20 -8.98 -19.50
N ARG A 170 -18.75 -9.49 -18.40
CA ARG A 170 -18.50 -8.95 -17.06
C ARG A 170 -17.04 -9.08 -16.63
N SER A 171 -16.42 -10.25 -16.86
CA SER A 171 -15.02 -10.46 -16.48
C SER A 171 -14.05 -9.60 -17.30
N GLU A 172 -14.29 -9.49 -18.61
CA GLU A 172 -13.44 -8.67 -19.47
C GLU A 172 -13.70 -7.17 -19.30
N SER A 173 -14.93 -6.77 -18.96
CA SER A 173 -15.25 -5.38 -18.58
C SER A 173 -14.46 -4.94 -17.34
N ALA A 174 -14.34 -5.83 -16.34
CA ALA A 174 -13.51 -5.56 -15.16
C ALA A 174 -12.04 -5.34 -15.54
N ARG A 175 -11.48 -6.18 -16.40
CA ARG A 175 -10.09 -6.00 -16.90
C ARG A 175 -9.92 -4.70 -17.67
N LEU A 176 -10.82 -4.43 -18.60
CA LEU A 176 -10.78 -3.21 -19.41
C LEU A 176 -10.88 -1.95 -18.54
N ILE A 177 -11.79 -1.91 -17.56
CA ILE A 177 -11.88 -0.76 -16.65
C ILE A 177 -10.60 -0.59 -15.83
N THR A 178 -10.00 -1.69 -15.35
CA THR A 178 -8.71 -1.63 -14.64
C THR A 178 -7.62 -1.02 -15.51
N GLU A 179 -7.56 -1.40 -16.79
CA GLU A 179 -6.62 -0.84 -17.77
C GLU A 179 -6.89 0.64 -18.04
N GLN A 180 -8.16 1.01 -18.26
CA GLN A 180 -8.54 2.40 -18.51
C GLN A 180 -8.29 3.30 -17.29
N ILE A 181 -8.51 2.81 -16.07
CA ILE A 181 -8.16 3.55 -14.85
C ILE A 181 -6.66 3.86 -14.83
N ARG A 182 -5.79 2.90 -15.14
CA ARG A 182 -4.33 3.13 -15.20
C ARG A 182 -3.99 4.17 -16.26
N LYS A 183 -4.59 4.08 -17.45
CA LYS A 183 -4.34 5.01 -18.55
C LYS A 183 -4.85 6.43 -18.28
N ILE A 184 -6.03 6.56 -17.68
CA ILE A 184 -6.73 7.83 -17.52
C ILE A 184 -6.32 8.52 -16.21
N ALA A 185 -6.30 7.79 -15.10
CA ALA A 185 -5.98 8.35 -13.79
C ALA A 185 -4.48 8.27 -13.47
N GLY A 186 -3.73 7.33 -14.06
CA GLY A 186 -2.32 7.11 -13.71
C GLY A 186 -2.15 6.82 -12.22
N ALA A 187 -1.33 7.62 -11.55
CA ALA A 187 -1.14 7.57 -10.09
C ALA A 187 -2.12 8.45 -9.31
N ALA A 188 -3.02 9.19 -9.98
CA ALA A 188 -3.94 10.08 -9.31
C ALA A 188 -5.00 9.30 -8.50
N PRO A 189 -5.53 9.88 -7.42
CA PRO A 189 -6.61 9.28 -6.65
C PRO A 189 -7.84 9.04 -7.51
N PHE A 190 -8.52 7.93 -7.29
CA PHE A 190 -9.75 7.64 -8.02
C PHE A 190 -10.81 6.91 -7.19
N VAL A 191 -12.04 6.96 -7.69
CA VAL A 191 -13.19 6.21 -7.18
C VAL A 191 -13.83 5.49 -8.36
N LEU A 192 -14.20 4.23 -8.19
CA LEU A 192 -14.99 3.48 -9.16
C LEU A 192 -16.30 3.03 -8.52
N THR A 193 -17.42 3.37 -9.13
CA THR A 193 -18.76 2.96 -8.70
C THR A 193 -19.49 2.24 -9.82
N GLY A 194 -20.59 1.58 -9.49
CA GLY A 194 -21.47 1.05 -10.51
C GLY A 194 -22.38 -0.06 -10.02
N ASP A 195 -23.30 -0.43 -10.90
CA ASP A 195 -23.99 -1.72 -10.86
C ASP A 195 -23.19 -2.71 -11.73
N PHE A 196 -22.49 -3.61 -11.05
CA PHE A 196 -21.62 -4.60 -11.71
C PHE A 196 -22.38 -5.86 -12.12
N ASN A 197 -23.67 -5.99 -11.78
CA ASN A 197 -24.47 -7.19 -12.01
C ASN A 197 -23.80 -8.50 -11.52
N VAL A 198 -22.85 -8.39 -10.58
CA VAL A 198 -22.13 -9.51 -9.96
C VAL A 198 -21.94 -9.26 -8.48
N ASP A 199 -22.08 -10.33 -7.70
CA ASP A 199 -21.83 -10.26 -6.27
C ASP A 199 -20.33 -10.31 -5.92
N GLN A 200 -20.04 -10.07 -4.65
CA GLN A 200 -18.69 -10.10 -4.07
C GLN A 200 -17.97 -11.45 -4.18
N ASN A 201 -18.67 -12.53 -4.57
CA ASN A 201 -18.07 -13.86 -4.70
C ASN A 201 -17.71 -14.19 -6.15
N SER A 202 -18.14 -13.37 -7.11
CA SER A 202 -17.90 -13.55 -8.54
C SER A 202 -16.43 -13.45 -8.91
N ALA A 203 -15.98 -14.26 -9.87
CA ALA A 203 -14.67 -14.13 -10.48
C ALA A 203 -14.47 -12.74 -11.13
N SER A 204 -15.53 -12.12 -11.65
CA SER A 204 -15.45 -10.77 -12.25
C SER A 204 -15.19 -9.70 -11.19
N TYR A 205 -15.77 -9.85 -9.99
CA TYR A 205 -15.49 -8.97 -8.86
C TYR A 205 -14.03 -9.11 -8.41
N LYS A 206 -13.53 -10.35 -8.29
CA LYS A 206 -12.14 -10.64 -7.89
C LYS A 206 -11.09 -10.00 -8.81
N VAL A 207 -11.38 -9.86 -10.10
CA VAL A 207 -10.49 -9.13 -11.04
C VAL A 207 -10.26 -7.68 -10.61
N MET A 208 -11.28 -7.01 -10.05
CA MET A 208 -11.16 -5.64 -9.56
C MET A 208 -10.58 -5.59 -8.14
N HIS A 209 -11.03 -6.51 -7.29
CA HIS A 209 -10.65 -6.56 -5.89
C HIS A 209 -9.18 -6.99 -5.67
N ASP A 210 -8.69 -8.01 -6.38
CA ASP A 210 -7.40 -8.64 -6.12
C ASP A 210 -6.23 -8.00 -6.89
N ASN A 211 -6.48 -6.95 -7.69
CA ASN A 211 -5.47 -6.37 -8.59
C ASN A 211 -4.47 -5.42 -7.91
N GLY A 212 -4.67 -5.10 -6.63
CA GLY A 212 -3.77 -4.26 -5.82
C GLY A 212 -3.76 -2.77 -6.18
N ILE A 213 -4.66 -2.28 -7.04
CA ILE A 213 -4.76 -0.84 -7.37
C ILE A 213 -5.96 -0.15 -6.72
N MET A 214 -6.93 -0.90 -6.21
CA MET A 214 -8.13 -0.38 -5.55
C MET A 214 -8.59 -1.32 -4.42
N GLN A 215 -9.41 -0.81 -3.51
CA GLN A 215 -9.99 -1.58 -2.40
C GLN A 215 -11.51 -1.38 -2.36
N ASP A 216 -12.27 -2.43 -2.02
CA ASP A 216 -13.72 -2.30 -1.80
C ASP A 216 -13.96 -1.48 -0.51
N ALA A 217 -14.72 -0.39 -0.64
CA ALA A 217 -15.11 0.45 0.48
C ALA A 217 -15.95 -0.32 1.50
N PHE A 218 -16.73 -1.32 1.08
CA PHE A 218 -17.46 -2.19 1.99
C PHE A 218 -16.51 -2.94 2.90
N GLU A 219 -15.38 -3.43 2.41
CA GLU A 219 -14.44 -4.23 3.21
C GLU A 219 -13.66 -3.36 4.19
N THR A 220 -13.18 -2.21 3.70
CA THR A 220 -12.24 -1.33 4.40
C THR A 220 -12.89 -0.37 5.41
N ALA A 221 -14.17 0.00 5.24
CA ALA A 221 -14.82 0.95 6.14
C ALA A 221 -14.94 0.41 7.57
N PRO A 222 -14.55 1.16 8.62
CA PRO A 222 -14.68 0.71 10.01
C PRO A 222 -16.13 0.71 10.52
N ILE A 223 -17.01 1.55 9.96
CA ILE A 223 -18.41 1.69 10.37
C ILE A 223 -19.31 1.35 9.19
N LYS A 224 -20.22 0.39 9.37
CA LYS A 224 -21.08 -0.12 8.29
C LYS A 224 -22.55 -0.17 8.72
N ILE A 225 -23.44 0.37 7.89
CA ILE A 225 -24.89 0.12 7.93
C ILE A 225 -25.26 -0.61 6.64
N ALA A 226 -25.08 -1.93 6.62
CA ALA A 226 -25.28 -2.76 5.43
C ALA A 226 -25.92 -4.11 5.82
N PHE A 227 -27.12 -4.03 6.39
CA PHE A 227 -27.88 -5.19 6.88
C PHE A 227 -28.68 -5.91 5.79
N ASN A 228 -28.50 -5.51 4.53
CA ASN A 228 -29.08 -6.13 3.34
C ASN A 228 -28.11 -5.90 2.17
N GLY A 229 -28.24 -6.70 1.12
CA GLY A 229 -27.58 -6.49 -0.15
C GLY A 229 -28.22 -5.35 -0.94
N THR A 230 -27.71 -5.10 -2.15
CA THR A 230 -28.04 -3.86 -2.87
C THR A 230 -29.24 -4.00 -3.81
N PHE A 231 -29.63 -5.23 -4.18
CA PHE A 231 -30.79 -5.49 -5.04
C PHE A 231 -32.05 -5.84 -4.24
N ASN A 232 -33.19 -5.26 -4.63
CA ASN A 232 -34.46 -5.40 -3.90
C ASN A 232 -35.68 -5.70 -4.78
N ALA A 233 -35.60 -5.54 -6.11
CA ALA A 233 -36.71 -5.84 -7.05
C ALA A 233 -38.05 -5.16 -6.71
N PHE A 234 -38.02 -3.94 -6.14
CA PHE A 234 -39.19 -3.23 -5.60
C PHE A 234 -39.97 -3.98 -4.50
N ASN A 235 -39.32 -4.92 -3.82
CA ASN A 235 -39.87 -5.60 -2.66
C ASN A 235 -39.21 -5.09 -1.36
N PRO A 236 -39.90 -4.27 -0.54
CA PRO A 236 -39.33 -3.69 0.69
C PRO A 236 -38.98 -4.74 1.76
N ASN A 237 -39.45 -5.98 1.60
CA ASN A 237 -39.16 -7.09 2.52
C ASN A 237 -38.16 -8.09 1.91
N ALA A 238 -37.61 -7.83 0.72
CA ALA A 238 -36.60 -8.70 0.13
C ALA A 238 -35.30 -8.63 0.94
N PHE A 239 -34.66 -9.79 1.12
CA PHE A 239 -33.38 -9.91 1.77
C PHE A 239 -32.41 -10.68 0.89
N THR A 240 -31.18 -10.18 0.79
CA THR A 240 -30.05 -10.87 0.20
C THR A 240 -28.77 -10.40 0.89
N ASN A 241 -27.70 -11.19 0.81
CA ASN A 241 -26.36 -10.74 1.21
C ASN A 241 -25.51 -10.33 0.00
N SER A 242 -26.04 -10.48 -1.22
CA SER A 242 -25.35 -10.14 -2.45
C SER A 242 -25.35 -8.63 -2.67
N ARG A 243 -24.16 -8.06 -2.81
CA ARG A 243 -23.97 -6.67 -3.25
C ARG A 243 -23.60 -6.71 -4.72
N ILE A 244 -24.42 -6.15 -5.58
CA ILE A 244 -24.11 -6.01 -7.02
C ILE A 244 -23.73 -4.57 -7.37
N ASP A 245 -24.04 -3.63 -6.49
CA ASP A 245 -23.56 -2.26 -6.53
C ASP A 245 -22.33 -2.13 -5.63
N HIS A 246 -21.19 -1.78 -6.22
CA HIS A 246 -19.91 -1.71 -5.51
C HIS A 246 -19.31 -0.30 -5.59
N VAL A 247 -18.49 0.04 -4.59
CA VAL A 247 -17.70 1.27 -4.56
C VAL A 247 -16.27 0.91 -4.22
N PHE A 248 -15.37 1.05 -5.20
CA PHE A 248 -13.93 0.83 -5.05
C PHE A 248 -13.20 2.16 -4.91
N LEU A 249 -12.23 2.21 -4.00
CA LEU A 249 -11.38 3.37 -3.74
C LEU A 249 -9.95 3.08 -4.21
N GLY A 250 -9.40 3.98 -5.03
CA GLY A 250 -8.00 4.00 -5.43
C GLY A 250 -7.12 4.73 -4.40
N SER A 251 -5.82 4.82 -4.70
CA SER A 251 -4.82 5.40 -3.77
C SER A 251 -5.20 6.79 -3.26
N GLY A 252 -5.11 6.98 -1.95
CA GLY A 252 -5.33 8.27 -1.27
C GLY A 252 -6.72 8.47 -0.65
N PHE A 253 -7.72 7.68 -1.05
CA PHE A 253 -9.01 7.65 -0.36
C PHE A 253 -9.05 6.52 0.67
N THR A 254 -9.44 6.87 1.90
CA THR A 254 -9.69 5.91 2.98
C THR A 254 -11.16 5.93 3.35
N ALA A 255 -11.82 4.77 3.28
CA ALA A 255 -13.23 4.65 3.66
C ALA A 255 -13.41 4.84 5.17
N ALA A 256 -14.28 5.77 5.57
CA ALA A 256 -14.63 6.02 6.96
C ALA A 256 -15.96 5.38 7.36
N ARG A 257 -16.96 5.38 6.45
CA ARG A 257 -18.27 4.77 6.67
C ARG A 257 -18.81 4.21 5.37
N TYR A 258 -19.54 3.10 5.45
CA TYR A 258 -20.24 2.48 4.34
C TYR A 258 -21.71 2.23 4.69
N GLY A 259 -22.62 2.47 3.73
CA GLY A 259 -24.06 2.26 3.90
C GLY A 259 -24.71 1.63 2.68
N VAL A 260 -25.59 0.64 2.90
CA VAL A 260 -26.65 0.25 1.96
C VAL A 260 -27.95 0.84 2.50
N LEU A 261 -28.48 1.83 1.79
CA LEU A 261 -29.53 2.70 2.33
C LEU A 261 -30.91 2.11 2.06
N THR A 262 -31.44 1.33 3.00
CA THR A 262 -32.72 0.60 2.86
C THR A 262 -33.96 1.44 3.12
N GLU A 263 -33.89 2.74 2.83
CA GLU A 263 -34.99 3.67 3.08
C GLU A 263 -36.23 3.33 2.24
N THR A 264 -37.40 3.50 2.85
CA THR A 264 -38.70 3.26 2.19
C THR A 264 -39.62 4.44 2.43
N TYR A 265 -40.49 4.74 1.46
CA TYR A 265 -41.59 5.67 1.65
C TYR A 265 -42.93 4.94 1.66
N ARG A 266 -44.03 5.67 1.82
CA ARG A 266 -45.38 5.10 1.95
C ARG A 266 -46.26 5.61 0.80
N LEU A 267 -46.94 4.67 0.13
CA LEU A 267 -47.96 5.03 -0.86
C LEU A 267 -49.14 5.64 -0.13
N GLN A 268 -49.51 6.89 -0.42
CA GLN A 268 -50.59 7.55 0.30
C GLN A 268 -51.88 6.71 0.24
N PRO A 269 -52.49 6.39 1.39
CA PRO A 269 -53.72 5.62 1.40
C PRO A 269 -54.86 6.45 0.78
N GLY A 270 -55.73 5.81 -0.02
CA GLY A 270 -56.94 6.45 -0.54
C GLY A 270 -57.94 6.77 0.58
N ALA A 271 -58.95 7.58 0.29
CA ALA A 271 -59.96 8.06 1.26
C ALA A 271 -60.68 6.95 2.07
N ASN A 272 -60.69 5.71 1.57
CA ASN A 272 -61.33 4.55 2.19
C ASN A 272 -60.35 3.53 2.80
N ALA A 273 -59.10 3.94 3.07
CA ALA A 273 -58.09 3.02 3.62
C ALA A 273 -58.42 2.55 5.04
N GLN A 274 -58.20 1.26 5.30
CA GLN A 274 -58.41 0.67 6.61
C GLN A 274 -57.47 1.28 7.67
N LYS A 275 -58.03 1.62 8.84
CA LYS A 275 -57.23 1.96 10.02
C LYS A 275 -56.30 0.79 10.37
N ALA A 276 -55.08 1.09 10.82
CA ALA A 276 -54.18 0.07 11.33
C ALA A 276 -54.79 -0.55 12.60
N ALA A 277 -54.71 -1.88 12.75
CA ALA A 277 -55.20 -2.56 13.94
C ALA A 277 -54.13 -2.46 15.05
N SER A 278 -54.41 -1.72 16.12
CA SER A 278 -53.68 -1.77 17.39
C SER A 278 -54.38 -0.89 18.45
N ASP A 279 -54.50 -1.42 19.66
CA ASP A 279 -55.24 -0.82 20.78
C ASP A 279 -54.37 0.04 21.73
N ASN A 280 -53.13 0.40 21.34
CA ASN A 280 -52.19 1.13 22.21
C ASN A 280 -51.47 2.30 21.52
N PHE A 281 -52.18 3.15 20.78
CA PHE A 281 -51.60 4.40 20.27
C PHE A 281 -51.78 5.56 21.26
N PRO A 282 -50.82 6.50 21.37
CA PRO A 282 -51.06 7.77 22.03
C PRO A 282 -52.32 8.43 21.44
N GLY A 283 -53.21 8.97 22.27
CA GLY A 283 -54.55 9.43 21.84
C GLY A 283 -54.58 10.55 20.78
N GLN A 284 -53.42 11.08 20.38
CA GLN A 284 -53.24 12.08 19.33
C GLN A 284 -52.68 11.51 18.01
N VAL A 285 -52.42 10.20 17.93
CA VAL A 285 -51.82 9.55 16.76
C VAL A 285 -52.84 8.65 16.06
N HIS A 286 -53.00 8.83 14.75
CA HIS A 286 -53.81 7.96 13.90
C HIS A 286 -52.92 7.29 12.86
N GLN A 287 -52.99 5.96 12.76
CA GLN A 287 -52.29 5.19 11.75
C GLN A 287 -53.25 4.55 10.75
N GLN A 288 -52.92 4.63 9.47
CA GLN A 288 -53.60 3.95 8.38
C GLN A 288 -52.68 2.88 7.79
N LYS A 289 -53.25 1.78 7.33
CA LYS A 289 -52.47 0.79 6.58
C LYS A 289 -51.99 1.41 5.27
N SER A 290 -50.69 1.32 5.01
CA SER A 290 -50.05 1.80 3.79
C SER A 290 -49.07 0.76 3.26
N ARG A 291 -48.92 0.72 1.94
CA ARG A 291 -47.85 -0.07 1.30
C ARG A 291 -46.52 0.67 1.41
N ALA A 292 -45.47 -0.03 1.82
CA ALA A 292 -44.09 0.47 1.73
C ALA A 292 -43.63 0.42 0.27
N MET A 293 -42.98 1.49 -0.17
CA MET A 293 -42.51 1.69 -1.54
C MET A 293 -41.01 1.98 -1.53
N LEU A 294 -40.36 1.68 -2.64
CA LEU A 294 -38.92 1.83 -2.82
C LEU A 294 -38.61 2.83 -3.92
N PHE A 295 -37.45 3.47 -3.79
CA PHE A 295 -36.99 4.53 -4.70
C PHE A 295 -36.44 3.98 -6.01
N SER A 296 -36.00 2.72 -6.04
CA SER A 296 -35.55 1.95 -7.20
C SER A 296 -35.62 0.45 -6.85
N ASP A 297 -35.39 -0.43 -7.82
CA ASP A 297 -35.17 -1.86 -7.57
C ASP A 297 -33.78 -2.16 -6.98
N HIS A 298 -32.95 -1.13 -6.81
CA HIS A 298 -31.70 -1.14 -6.04
C HIS A 298 -31.79 -0.21 -4.83
N PHE A 299 -31.01 -0.50 -3.79
CA PHE A 299 -30.73 0.41 -2.69
C PHE A 299 -29.48 1.23 -3.01
N PRO A 300 -29.49 2.56 -2.75
CA PRO A 300 -28.29 3.36 -2.95
C PRO A 300 -27.18 2.94 -1.98
N VAL A 301 -25.95 2.97 -2.48
CA VAL A 301 -24.73 2.78 -1.70
C VAL A 301 -24.16 4.14 -1.34
N LEU A 302 -23.70 4.29 -0.10
CA LEU A 302 -23.03 5.49 0.38
C LEU A 302 -21.70 5.15 1.04
N VAL A 303 -20.68 5.93 0.69
CA VAL A 303 -19.35 5.86 1.27
C VAL A 303 -18.93 7.26 1.67
N THR A 304 -18.64 7.47 2.96
CA THR A 304 -17.88 8.65 3.37
C THR A 304 -16.41 8.26 3.43
N CYS A 305 -15.53 9.04 2.81
CA CYS A 305 -14.10 8.81 2.83
C CYS A 305 -13.33 10.09 3.16
N THR A 306 -12.10 9.92 3.63
CA THR A 306 -11.14 11.00 3.79
C THR A 306 -10.08 10.87 2.73
N PHE A 307 -9.63 12.01 2.19
CA PHE A 307 -8.42 12.04 1.37
C PHE A 307 -7.21 12.34 2.25
N ASP A 308 -6.21 11.47 2.20
CA ASP A 308 -4.91 11.68 2.84
C ASP A 308 -3.81 11.79 1.78
N SER A 309 -3.23 12.98 1.66
CA SER A 309 -2.10 13.25 0.76
C SER A 309 -0.85 12.43 1.07
N ALA A 310 -0.76 11.81 2.25
CA ALA A 310 0.28 10.84 2.60
C ALA A 310 0.05 9.46 1.95
N HIS A 311 -1.21 9.03 1.85
CA HIS A 311 -1.61 7.75 1.26
C HIS A 311 -1.88 7.84 -0.26
N GLY A 312 -2.14 9.05 -0.76
CA GLY A 312 -2.46 9.34 -2.17
C GLY A 312 -1.26 9.62 -3.07
N ALA A 313 -0.04 9.59 -2.53
CA ALA A 313 1.17 9.69 -3.30
C ALA A 313 1.86 8.32 -3.36
N ARG A 314 1.41 7.44 -4.28
CA ARG A 314 2.44 6.82 -5.12
C ARG A 314 3.01 7.97 -5.94
N THR A 315 3.93 8.72 -5.34
CA THR A 315 4.72 9.70 -6.09
C THR A 315 5.34 8.87 -7.19
N ALA A 316 5.08 9.23 -8.45
CA ALA A 316 5.74 8.56 -9.57
C ALA A 316 7.22 8.55 -9.24
N LEU A 317 7.78 7.34 -9.11
CA LEU A 317 9.19 7.21 -8.78
C LEU A 317 9.97 7.91 -9.90
N PRO A 318 11.03 8.67 -9.57
CA PRO A 318 11.88 9.22 -10.62
C PRO A 318 12.45 8.07 -11.46
N ASP A 319 12.78 8.35 -12.71
CA ASP A 319 13.19 7.35 -13.72
C ASP A 319 14.40 6.49 -13.32
N TRP A 320 15.19 6.94 -12.34
CA TRP A 320 16.33 6.22 -11.79
C TRP A 320 15.99 5.28 -10.63
N ALA A 321 14.83 5.43 -10.00
CA ALA A 321 14.44 4.63 -8.85
C ALA A 321 13.78 3.32 -9.27
N MET A 322 13.99 2.27 -8.47
CA MET A 322 13.39 0.95 -8.70
C MET A 322 12.02 0.85 -8.02
N GLY A 323 11.01 0.41 -8.77
CA GLY A 323 9.68 0.14 -8.24
C GLY A 323 8.57 0.37 -9.28
N PRO A 324 7.30 0.14 -8.90
CA PRO A 324 6.86 -0.18 -7.54
C PRO A 324 7.20 -1.61 -7.12
N PHE A 325 7.58 -1.78 -5.86
CA PHE A 325 7.67 -3.10 -5.23
C PHE A 325 6.31 -3.46 -4.62
N LEU A 326 5.70 -4.54 -5.10
CA LEU A 326 4.39 -4.98 -4.69
C LEU A 326 4.49 -6.24 -3.83
N ARG A 327 3.81 -6.22 -2.67
CA ARG A 327 3.64 -7.42 -1.85
C ARG A 327 2.81 -8.44 -2.64
N PRO A 328 3.18 -9.73 -2.66
CA PRO A 328 2.29 -10.78 -3.16
C PRO A 328 0.93 -10.72 -2.47
N SER A 329 -0.16 -11.02 -3.19
CA SER A 329 -1.51 -11.03 -2.64
C SER A 329 -2.01 -12.47 -2.41
N PRO A 330 -2.56 -12.81 -1.23
CA PRO A 330 -2.62 -11.97 -0.03
C PRO A 330 -1.22 -11.76 0.59
N ALA A 331 -1.00 -10.61 1.20
CA ALA A 331 0.27 -10.33 1.86
C ALA A 331 0.39 -11.17 3.16
N SER A 332 1.47 -11.92 3.27
CA SER A 332 1.77 -12.75 4.44
C SER A 332 3.27 -12.81 4.69
N PRO A 333 3.71 -12.95 5.96
CA PRO A 333 5.13 -13.19 6.26
C PRO A 333 5.59 -14.53 5.67
N LEU A 334 6.75 -14.51 5.01
CA LEU A 334 7.40 -15.69 4.41
C LEU A 334 8.07 -16.57 5.47
N LEU A 335 8.70 -15.94 6.47
CA LEU A 335 9.29 -16.60 7.62
C LEU A 335 8.70 -16.04 8.90
N GLN A 336 8.46 -16.94 9.85
CA GLN A 336 8.01 -16.64 11.19
C GLN A 336 8.84 -17.46 12.18
N PRO A 337 8.90 -17.03 13.46
CA PRO A 337 9.61 -17.77 14.50
C PRO A 337 9.07 -19.19 14.65
N GLU A 338 9.95 -20.16 14.88
CA GLU A 338 9.59 -21.55 15.10
C GLU A 338 10.06 -22.02 16.47
N ALA A 339 9.13 -22.12 17.42
CA ALA A 339 9.42 -22.51 18.79
C ALA A 339 10.03 -23.92 18.91
N THR A 340 9.75 -24.81 17.97
CA THR A 340 10.21 -26.22 17.98
C THR A 340 11.59 -26.43 17.36
N ALA A 341 12.10 -25.45 16.60
CA ALA A 341 13.38 -25.58 15.93
C ALA A 341 14.53 -25.57 16.94
N THR A 342 15.32 -26.65 16.98
CA THR A 342 16.41 -26.82 17.94
C THR A 342 17.76 -26.96 17.25
N PHE A 343 18.80 -26.46 17.91
CA PHE A 343 20.18 -26.51 17.44
C PHE A 343 21.12 -26.77 18.62
N LYS A 344 22.11 -27.65 18.44
CA LYS A 344 23.14 -27.90 19.45
C LYS A 344 24.17 -26.77 19.39
N ASP A 345 24.00 -25.79 20.28
CA ASP A 345 24.81 -24.59 20.31
C ASP A 345 26.25 -24.88 20.76
N PRO A 346 27.27 -24.60 19.94
CA PRO A 346 28.66 -24.93 20.26
C PRO A 346 29.24 -24.06 21.39
N MET A 347 28.62 -22.92 21.69
CA MET A 347 29.05 -22.01 22.74
C MET A 347 28.66 -22.52 24.13
N THR A 348 27.40 -22.93 24.29
CA THR A 348 26.87 -23.43 25.56
C THR A 348 26.93 -24.96 25.69
N GLY A 349 27.09 -25.69 24.58
CA GLY A 349 27.02 -27.15 24.51
C GLY A 349 25.60 -27.73 24.64
N LYS A 350 24.57 -26.88 24.71
CA LYS A 350 23.16 -27.25 24.94
C LYS A 350 22.35 -27.20 23.64
N ASN A 351 21.23 -27.90 23.62
CA ASN A 351 20.21 -27.67 22.59
C ASN A 351 19.47 -26.37 22.92
N VAL A 352 19.43 -25.44 21.97
CA VAL A 352 18.75 -24.15 22.09
C VAL A 352 17.66 -24.03 21.05
N HIS A 353 16.62 -23.25 21.36
CA HIS A 353 15.51 -22.95 20.45
C HIS A 353 15.86 -21.73 19.59
N TRP A 354 16.73 -21.94 18.61
CA TRP A 354 17.54 -20.90 17.97
C TRP A 354 16.78 -19.86 17.13
N GLU A 355 15.55 -20.16 16.72
CA GLU A 355 14.68 -19.25 15.93
C GLU A 355 13.31 -19.07 16.59
N SER A 356 13.23 -19.21 17.91
CA SER A 356 11.97 -19.16 18.67
C SER A 356 11.49 -17.74 19.01
N GLY A 357 12.39 -16.76 19.05
CA GLY A 357 12.06 -15.38 19.36
C GLY A 357 11.62 -14.60 18.13
N ALA A 358 12.47 -14.59 17.10
CA ALA A 358 12.29 -13.79 15.90
C ALA A 358 13.00 -14.44 14.68
N ALA A 359 12.48 -14.21 13.47
CA ALA A 359 13.10 -14.59 12.20
C ALA A 359 12.94 -13.46 11.17
N PHE A 360 13.94 -12.60 10.99
CA PHE A 360 13.84 -11.30 10.31
C PHE A 360 15.18 -10.92 9.64
N ASN A 361 15.35 -9.63 9.28
CA ASN A 361 16.56 -9.03 8.66
C ASN A 361 17.33 -10.00 7.74
N PRO A 362 16.81 -10.25 6.53
CA PRO A 362 17.33 -11.30 5.68
C PRO A 362 18.27 -10.77 4.59
N ALA A 363 19.39 -11.45 4.39
CA ALA A 363 20.09 -11.43 3.11
C ALA A 363 19.32 -12.26 2.08
N ALA A 364 19.52 -11.94 0.80
CA ALA A 364 19.07 -12.79 -0.30
C ALA A 364 20.13 -12.86 -1.42
N THR A 365 20.26 -14.01 -2.06
CA THR A 365 21.14 -14.22 -3.22
C THR A 365 20.59 -15.35 -4.12
N VAL A 366 21.26 -15.64 -5.24
CA VAL A 366 20.89 -16.74 -6.14
C VAL A 366 21.99 -17.78 -6.18
N LYS A 367 21.63 -19.05 -6.04
CA LYS A 367 22.52 -20.20 -6.19
C LYS A 367 21.81 -21.34 -6.90
N ASP A 368 22.47 -21.94 -7.89
CA ASP A 368 21.98 -23.10 -8.65
C ASP A 368 20.53 -22.96 -9.16
N GLY A 369 20.21 -21.76 -9.67
CA GLY A 369 18.87 -21.46 -10.20
C GLY A 369 17.77 -21.35 -9.14
N LYS A 370 18.13 -21.12 -7.87
CA LYS A 370 17.19 -20.88 -6.77
C LYS A 370 17.55 -19.60 -6.03
N ILE A 371 16.53 -18.91 -5.53
CA ILE A 371 16.73 -17.86 -4.54
C ILE A 371 17.10 -18.53 -3.22
N VAL A 372 18.10 -17.96 -2.54
CA VAL A 372 18.53 -18.35 -1.19
C VAL A 372 18.32 -17.14 -0.28
N VAL A 373 17.61 -17.35 0.83
CA VAL A 373 17.37 -16.35 1.87
C VAL A 373 18.14 -16.76 3.13
N LEU A 374 18.97 -15.87 3.63
CA LEU A 374 19.79 -16.05 4.83
C LEU A 374 19.28 -15.07 5.89
N TYR A 375 18.47 -15.57 6.82
CA TYR A 375 17.69 -14.73 7.73
C TYR A 375 18.31 -14.69 9.13
N ARG A 376 18.27 -13.53 9.78
CA ARG A 376 18.58 -13.41 11.20
C ARG A 376 17.51 -14.14 12.00
N ALA A 377 17.94 -14.99 12.91
CA ALA A 377 17.10 -15.70 13.85
C ALA A 377 17.58 -15.44 15.28
N GLU A 378 16.64 -15.10 16.16
CA GLU A 378 16.91 -14.94 17.59
C GLU A 378 16.27 -16.07 18.40
N ASP A 379 17.00 -16.52 19.40
CA ASP A 379 16.44 -17.29 20.51
C ASP A 379 15.83 -16.35 21.57
N LEU A 380 15.32 -16.93 22.65
CA LEU A 380 14.78 -16.19 23.81
C LEU A 380 15.81 -16.10 24.96
N SER A 381 17.11 -16.09 24.66
CA SER A 381 18.17 -16.00 25.68
C SER A 381 18.41 -14.57 26.17
N GLY A 382 19.12 -14.40 27.29
CA GLY A 382 19.49 -13.07 27.78
C GLY A 382 18.33 -12.19 28.28
N GLU A 383 18.49 -10.87 28.19
CA GLU A 383 17.45 -9.92 28.63
C GLU A 383 16.38 -9.77 27.55
N LEU A 384 15.10 -9.71 27.93
CA LEU A 384 13.96 -9.48 27.02
C LEU A 384 13.92 -8.04 26.51
N LYS A 385 14.96 -7.63 25.77
CA LYS A 385 15.12 -6.33 25.13
C LYS A 385 15.86 -6.52 23.79
N ILE A 386 15.69 -5.57 22.88
CA ILE A 386 16.39 -5.55 21.59
C ILE A 386 17.91 -5.63 21.81
N GLY A 387 18.57 -6.54 21.11
CA GLY A 387 20.01 -6.81 21.23
C GLY A 387 20.43 -7.57 22.48
N GLY A 388 19.47 -8.13 23.24
CA GLY A 388 19.75 -8.97 24.42
C GLY A 388 19.85 -10.48 24.14
N HIS A 389 19.41 -10.91 22.95
CA HIS A 389 19.32 -12.31 22.51
C HIS A 389 20.57 -12.75 21.72
N THR A 390 20.69 -14.06 21.43
CA THR A 390 21.77 -14.56 20.54
C THR A 390 21.26 -14.69 19.11
N SER A 391 21.78 -13.86 18.20
CA SER A 391 21.47 -13.93 16.76
C SER A 391 22.30 -14.98 16.02
N ARG A 392 21.63 -15.74 15.15
CA ARG A 392 22.23 -16.72 14.23
C ARG A 392 21.61 -16.56 12.85
N ILE A 393 22.31 -17.02 11.80
CA ILE A 393 21.82 -16.92 10.42
C ILE A 393 21.24 -18.25 9.97
N GLY A 394 19.93 -18.26 9.72
CA GLY A 394 19.21 -19.38 9.11
C GLY A 394 19.41 -19.46 7.60
N TYR A 395 18.95 -20.55 6.99
CA TYR A 395 19.07 -20.80 5.55
C TYR A 395 17.74 -21.30 4.99
N ALA A 396 17.24 -20.65 3.94
CA ALA A 396 16.07 -21.10 3.20
C ALA A 396 16.28 -20.97 1.69
N THR A 397 15.61 -21.83 0.91
CA THR A 397 15.64 -21.77 -0.56
C THR A 397 14.25 -21.64 -1.15
N SER A 398 14.16 -21.05 -2.34
CA SER A 398 12.92 -20.93 -3.09
C SER A 398 13.18 -20.96 -4.59
N THR A 399 12.20 -21.48 -5.32
CA THR A 399 12.17 -21.54 -6.79
C THR A 399 11.31 -20.45 -7.40
N ASP A 400 10.45 -19.80 -6.61
CA ASP A 400 9.51 -18.76 -7.04
C ASP A 400 9.66 -17.43 -6.27
N GLY A 401 10.51 -17.43 -5.24
CA GLY A 401 10.78 -16.31 -4.36
C GLY A 401 9.78 -16.11 -3.22
N ILE A 402 8.73 -16.93 -3.15
CA ILE A 402 7.63 -16.80 -2.17
C ILE A 402 7.60 -18.01 -1.24
N HIS A 403 7.62 -19.23 -1.78
CA HIS A 403 7.57 -20.45 -0.98
C HIS A 403 8.99 -20.86 -0.57
N LEU A 404 9.28 -20.75 0.73
CA LEU A 404 10.60 -21.01 1.29
C LEU A 404 10.70 -22.41 1.89
N GLN A 405 11.81 -23.11 1.61
CA GLN A 405 12.19 -24.37 2.24
C GLN A 405 13.38 -24.13 3.17
N LYS A 406 13.13 -24.17 4.48
CA LYS A 406 14.14 -23.94 5.53
C LYS A 406 15.06 -25.15 5.74
N LYS A 407 16.31 -24.89 6.09
CA LYS A 407 17.18 -25.86 6.77
C LYS A 407 16.85 -25.86 8.27
N SER A 408 16.97 -27.02 8.92
CA SER A 408 16.64 -27.17 10.35
C SER A 408 17.64 -26.54 11.32
N THR A 409 18.83 -26.15 10.85
CA THR A 409 19.89 -25.58 11.68
C THR A 409 20.48 -24.33 11.02
N PRO A 410 20.98 -23.36 11.81
CA PRO A 410 21.64 -22.18 11.28
C PRO A 410 22.93 -22.55 10.52
N VAL A 411 23.41 -21.63 9.69
CA VAL A 411 24.61 -21.78 8.85
C VAL A 411 25.74 -20.81 9.21
N LEU A 412 25.43 -19.73 9.94
CA LEU A 412 26.42 -18.88 10.58
C LEU A 412 25.96 -18.57 12.01
N TYR A 413 26.86 -18.73 12.98
CA TYR A 413 26.57 -18.59 14.40
C TYR A 413 27.87 -18.41 15.20
N PRO A 414 27.80 -17.90 16.44
CA PRO A 414 28.95 -17.91 17.35
C PRO A 414 29.47 -19.31 17.61
N ALA A 415 30.79 -19.46 17.62
CA ALA A 415 31.44 -20.74 17.87
C ALA A 415 32.72 -20.54 18.68
N ASN A 416 33.31 -21.63 19.17
CA ASN A 416 34.63 -21.60 19.80
C ASN A 416 35.74 -21.47 18.73
N ASP A 417 35.65 -20.41 17.93
CA ASP A 417 36.61 -19.98 16.93
C ASP A 417 37.36 -18.71 17.39
N ASN A 418 38.16 -18.11 16.52
CA ASN A 418 38.89 -16.88 16.83
C ASN A 418 38.01 -15.62 16.83
N ARG A 419 36.70 -15.74 16.56
CA ARG A 419 35.73 -14.64 16.55
C ARG A 419 34.89 -14.54 17.82
N LYS A 420 34.92 -15.59 18.65
CA LYS A 420 34.29 -15.64 19.99
C LYS A 420 34.34 -14.33 20.81
N PRO A 421 35.47 -13.59 20.89
CA PRO A 421 35.51 -12.36 21.68
C PRO A 421 34.61 -11.23 21.16
N HIS A 422 34.11 -11.33 19.93
CA HIS A 422 33.39 -10.27 19.22
C HIS A 422 31.95 -10.63 18.85
N ASP A 423 31.64 -11.92 18.71
CA ASP A 423 30.29 -12.42 18.37
C ASP A 423 29.57 -13.11 19.54
N TRP A 424 30.17 -13.16 20.73
CA TRP A 424 29.54 -13.73 21.92
C TRP A 424 29.33 -12.69 23.02
N PRO A 425 28.15 -12.64 23.67
CA PRO A 425 27.00 -13.54 23.52
C PRO A 425 25.94 -13.09 22.49
N GLY A 426 26.12 -11.95 21.82
CA GLY A 426 25.06 -11.33 21.01
C GLY A 426 24.83 -11.96 19.64
N GLY A 427 25.85 -12.55 19.02
CA GLY A 427 25.69 -13.31 17.81
C GLY A 427 26.22 -12.68 16.53
N CYS A 428 25.67 -13.19 15.43
CA CYS A 428 25.89 -12.69 14.07
C CYS A 428 24.56 -12.13 13.54
N GLU A 429 24.52 -10.83 13.24
CA GLU A 429 23.29 -10.09 12.91
C GLU A 429 23.31 -9.53 11.48
N ASP A 430 22.12 -9.26 10.96
CA ASP A 430 21.81 -8.40 9.80
C ASP A 430 22.69 -8.66 8.55
N PRO A 431 22.68 -9.90 8.01
CA PRO A 431 23.52 -10.28 6.88
C PRO A 431 23.10 -9.60 5.58
N ARG A 432 24.09 -9.18 4.78
CA ARG A 432 23.94 -8.77 3.37
C ARG A 432 24.90 -9.59 2.52
N VAL A 433 24.42 -10.21 1.45
CA VAL A 433 25.21 -11.15 0.64
C VAL A 433 25.25 -10.71 -0.81
N ALA A 434 26.45 -10.69 -1.37
CA ALA A 434 26.70 -10.50 -2.79
C ALA A 434 27.65 -11.58 -3.30
N VAL A 435 27.69 -11.82 -4.62
CA VAL A 435 28.48 -12.92 -5.22
C VAL A 435 29.39 -12.42 -6.33
N THR A 436 30.64 -12.88 -6.37
CA THR A 436 31.57 -12.61 -7.47
C THR A 436 31.25 -13.46 -8.70
N LYS A 437 31.77 -13.09 -9.87
CA LYS A 437 31.58 -13.89 -11.10
C LYS A 437 32.13 -15.31 -11.00
N ASP A 438 33.18 -15.53 -10.20
CA ASP A 438 33.76 -16.86 -9.95
C ASP A 438 33.03 -17.64 -8.84
N GLY A 439 31.89 -17.15 -8.35
CA GLY A 439 31.03 -17.87 -7.40
C GLY A 439 31.50 -17.83 -5.94
N LEU A 440 32.23 -16.79 -5.54
CA LEU A 440 32.51 -16.50 -4.14
C LEU A 440 31.40 -15.61 -3.59
N TYR A 441 30.63 -16.13 -2.64
CA TYR A 441 29.67 -15.34 -1.88
C TYR A 441 30.38 -14.64 -0.74
N VAL A 442 30.11 -13.35 -0.60
CA VAL A 442 30.65 -12.48 0.45
C VAL A 442 29.47 -11.97 1.28
N MET A 443 29.48 -12.30 2.56
CA MET A 443 28.52 -11.81 3.54
C MET A 443 29.17 -10.70 4.36
N MET A 444 28.52 -9.54 4.35
CA MET A 444 28.73 -8.49 5.34
C MET A 444 27.70 -8.71 6.45
N TYR A 445 28.12 -8.73 7.70
CA TYR A 445 27.24 -8.95 8.85
C TYR A 445 27.77 -8.21 10.08
N THR A 446 26.98 -8.14 11.15
CA THR A 446 27.41 -7.53 12.41
C THR A 446 27.80 -8.60 13.42
N GLU A 447 29.00 -8.50 13.99
CA GLU A 447 29.38 -9.25 15.20
C GLU A 447 28.97 -8.45 16.44
N TRP A 448 28.24 -9.08 17.36
CA TRP A 448 27.72 -8.45 18.57
C TRP A 448 28.18 -9.19 19.84
N ASP A 449 28.92 -8.48 20.71
CA ASP A 449 29.44 -8.98 22.00
C ASP A 449 28.73 -8.36 23.21
N HIS A 450 27.56 -7.75 22.99
CA HIS A 450 26.83 -6.91 23.94
C HIS A 450 27.51 -5.58 24.31
N LYS A 451 28.59 -5.19 23.60
CA LYS A 451 29.35 -3.96 23.87
C LYS A 451 29.54 -3.09 22.64
N LEU A 452 30.03 -3.67 21.54
CA LEU A 452 30.36 -2.93 20.32
C LEU A 452 29.88 -3.72 19.08
N PRO A 453 28.94 -3.18 18.28
CA PRO A 453 28.62 -3.78 17.00
C PRO A 453 29.76 -3.53 16.02
N ARG A 454 30.21 -4.59 15.35
CA ARG A 454 31.33 -4.52 14.39
C ARG A 454 30.90 -5.10 13.05
N LEU A 455 31.08 -4.32 11.99
CA LEU A 455 30.88 -4.79 10.63
C LEU A 455 32.00 -5.79 10.27
N SER A 456 31.61 -7.01 9.95
CA SER A 456 32.49 -8.14 9.74
C SER A 456 32.17 -8.88 8.44
N VAL A 457 33.13 -9.67 7.97
CA VAL A 457 33.09 -10.36 6.67
C VAL A 457 33.16 -11.87 6.86
N ALA A 458 32.30 -12.59 6.16
CA ALA A 458 32.40 -14.04 5.96
C ALA A 458 32.29 -14.39 4.48
N THR A 459 32.96 -15.47 4.05
CA THR A 459 32.87 -15.93 2.66
C THR A 459 32.50 -17.40 2.55
N SER A 460 31.77 -17.75 1.50
CA SER A 460 31.38 -19.13 1.19
C SER A 460 31.28 -19.35 -0.31
N ARG A 461 31.34 -20.61 -0.77
CA ARG A 461 31.00 -21.02 -2.14
C ARG A 461 29.69 -21.81 -2.22
N ASP A 462 29.15 -22.23 -1.08
CA ASP A 462 27.94 -23.05 -0.99
C ASP A 462 26.81 -22.44 -0.14
N LEU A 463 27.05 -21.27 0.46
CA LEU A 463 26.14 -20.54 1.35
C LEU A 463 25.83 -21.26 2.67
N ILE A 464 26.50 -22.39 2.94
CA ILE A 464 26.30 -23.22 4.12
C ILE A 464 27.55 -23.22 4.99
N HIS A 465 28.73 -23.41 4.39
CA HIS A 465 30.00 -23.42 5.10
C HIS A 465 30.67 -22.05 4.93
N TRP A 466 30.65 -21.28 6.01
CA TRP A 466 31.19 -19.92 6.03
C TRP A 466 32.55 -19.85 6.71
N LYS A 467 33.51 -19.20 6.05
CA LYS A 467 34.77 -18.79 6.67
C LYS A 467 34.64 -17.35 7.16
N LYS A 468 34.66 -17.14 8.48
CA LYS A 468 34.71 -15.80 9.09
C LYS A 468 36.12 -15.23 8.93
N HIS A 469 36.21 -13.98 8.49
CA HIS A 469 37.48 -13.26 8.36
C HIS A 469 37.64 -12.15 9.41
N GLY A 470 36.56 -11.80 10.09
CA GLY A 470 36.53 -10.77 11.12
C GLY A 470 36.14 -9.40 10.60
N GLU A 471 36.51 -8.36 11.34
CA GLU A 471 36.04 -7.00 11.14
C GLU A 471 36.59 -6.41 9.84
N ALA A 472 35.71 -5.83 9.03
CA ALA A 472 36.04 -5.28 7.72
C ALA A 472 37.12 -4.19 7.78
N PHE A 473 37.13 -3.38 8.84
CA PHE A 473 37.99 -2.20 8.97
C PHE A 473 39.19 -2.39 9.89
N ASN A 474 39.45 -3.61 10.38
CA ASN A 474 40.48 -3.83 11.41
C ASN A 474 41.90 -3.42 10.98
N LYS A 475 42.21 -3.56 9.68
CA LYS A 475 43.54 -3.24 9.14
C LYS A 475 43.66 -1.81 8.60
N ALA A 476 42.54 -1.12 8.37
CA ALA A 476 42.55 0.20 7.76
C ALA A 476 43.15 1.23 8.73
N PHE A 477 44.05 2.07 8.22
CA PHE A 477 44.69 3.15 8.97
C PHE A 477 45.25 2.69 10.33
N ASP A 478 46.04 1.62 10.31
CA ASP A 478 46.64 1.00 11.50
C ASP A 478 45.64 0.66 12.62
N GLY A 479 44.42 0.28 12.22
CA GLY A 479 43.35 -0.12 13.12
C GLY A 479 42.57 1.04 13.74
N LYS A 480 42.63 2.26 13.16
CA LYS A 480 41.89 3.46 13.64
C LYS A 480 40.41 3.15 13.91
N PHE A 481 39.78 2.33 13.06
CA PHE A 481 38.33 2.06 13.12
C PHE A 481 37.96 0.78 13.90
N ALA A 482 38.92 0.06 14.49
CA ALA A 482 38.66 -1.22 15.16
C ALA A 482 37.75 -1.12 16.40
N ARG A 483 37.58 0.09 16.97
CA ARG A 483 36.72 0.36 18.14
C ARG A 483 35.54 1.28 17.84
N VAL A 484 35.24 1.49 16.57
CA VAL A 484 34.10 2.29 16.14
C VAL A 484 32.91 1.36 15.92
N ALA A 485 31.74 1.75 16.42
CA ALA A 485 30.51 1.01 16.21
C ALA A 485 30.16 1.05 14.72
N THR A 486 30.09 -0.12 14.08
CA THR A 486 29.87 -0.24 12.64
C THR A 486 28.93 -1.41 12.34
N LYS A 487 28.08 -1.24 11.34
CA LYS A 487 27.13 -2.25 10.84
C LYS A 487 26.63 -1.86 9.45
N SER A 488 25.84 -2.75 8.85
CA SER A 488 24.98 -2.48 7.68
C SER A 488 25.77 -2.01 6.45
N ALA A 489 26.16 -2.96 5.58
CA ALA A 489 26.98 -2.67 4.41
C ALA A 489 26.45 -3.28 3.10
N SER A 490 26.32 -2.43 2.10
CA SER A 490 25.79 -2.68 0.76
C SER A 490 26.94 -2.69 -0.25
N ILE A 491 27.52 -3.87 -0.51
CA ILE A 491 28.51 -4.05 -1.58
C ILE A 491 27.89 -3.63 -2.93
N VAL A 492 28.65 -2.93 -3.76
CA VAL A 492 28.23 -2.53 -5.11
C VAL A 492 28.22 -3.73 -6.04
N THR A 493 27.08 -3.94 -6.68
CA THR A 493 26.81 -5.01 -7.64
C THR A 493 26.35 -4.43 -8.97
N GLY A 494 26.25 -5.27 -10.01
CA GLY A 494 25.64 -4.92 -11.28
C GLY A 494 25.09 -6.17 -11.96
N LEU A 495 24.22 -5.99 -12.95
CA LEU A 495 23.71 -7.08 -13.77
C LEU A 495 24.68 -7.40 -14.91
N ASP A 496 24.95 -8.68 -15.11
CA ASP A 496 25.64 -9.23 -16.26
C ASP A 496 24.85 -10.45 -16.76
N ASN A 497 24.31 -10.35 -17.97
CA ASN A 497 23.51 -11.40 -18.62
C ASN A 497 22.40 -11.97 -17.70
N GLY A 498 21.62 -11.09 -17.08
CA GLY A 498 20.49 -11.46 -16.21
C GLY A 498 20.91 -12.04 -14.86
N LYS A 499 22.17 -11.88 -14.44
CA LYS A 499 22.66 -12.31 -13.13
C LYS A 499 23.34 -11.15 -12.41
N GLN A 500 23.07 -11.03 -11.11
CA GLN A 500 23.65 -9.99 -10.27
C GLN A 500 24.99 -10.45 -9.69
N TYR A 501 26.04 -9.66 -9.91
CA TYR A 501 27.38 -9.92 -9.41
C TYR A 501 27.99 -8.68 -8.75
N ILE A 502 28.92 -8.89 -7.83
CA ILE A 502 29.83 -7.86 -7.33
C ILE A 502 30.58 -7.26 -8.51
N GLN A 503 30.62 -5.93 -8.58
CA GLN A 503 31.34 -5.19 -9.61
C GLN A 503 32.34 -4.23 -9.01
N LYS A 504 33.44 -4.05 -9.72
CA LYS A 504 34.45 -3.05 -9.39
C LYS A 504 34.09 -1.72 -10.03
N VAL A 505 34.39 -0.62 -9.35
CA VAL A 505 34.37 0.73 -9.90
C VAL A 505 35.79 1.28 -9.76
N ASP A 506 36.36 1.77 -10.86
CA ASP A 506 37.75 2.24 -10.94
C ASP A 506 38.79 1.25 -10.39
N GLY A 507 38.60 -0.04 -10.66
CA GLY A 507 39.54 -1.11 -10.29
C GLY A 507 39.41 -1.64 -8.86
N HIS A 508 38.58 -1.03 -8.02
CA HIS A 508 38.36 -1.43 -6.62
C HIS A 508 36.95 -1.97 -6.41
N TYR A 509 36.78 -2.85 -5.42
CA TYR A 509 35.45 -3.18 -4.91
C TYR A 509 34.96 -2.04 -4.02
N LEU A 510 33.67 -1.73 -4.09
CA LEU A 510 33.04 -0.65 -3.33
C LEU A 510 31.93 -1.20 -2.45
N MET A 511 31.71 -0.56 -1.30
CA MET A 511 30.49 -0.72 -0.52
C MET A 511 30.06 0.60 0.11
N TYR A 512 28.76 0.83 0.13
CA TYR A 512 28.15 1.82 1.01
C TYR A 512 27.89 1.17 2.37
N TRP A 513 28.06 1.91 3.46
CA TRP A 513 27.85 1.33 4.78
C TRP A 513 27.46 2.35 5.85
N GLY A 514 26.86 1.88 6.94
CA GLY A 514 26.53 2.68 8.12
C GLY A 514 25.04 2.71 8.47
N GLU A 515 24.78 3.19 9.68
CA GLU A 515 23.45 3.29 10.32
C GLU A 515 23.04 4.75 10.53
N GLN A 516 23.89 5.53 11.22
CA GLN A 516 23.63 6.94 11.52
C GLN A 516 23.77 7.86 10.31
N PHE A 517 24.60 7.48 9.34
CA PHE A 517 24.85 8.19 8.08
C PHE A 517 25.49 7.20 7.10
N VAL A 518 25.35 7.46 5.81
CA VAL A 518 25.92 6.62 4.76
C VAL A 518 27.37 7.03 4.50
N ASN A 519 28.25 6.02 4.51
CA ASN A 519 29.68 6.11 4.26
C ASN A 519 30.03 5.31 3.00
N LEU A 520 31.28 5.43 2.54
CA LEU A 520 31.86 4.62 1.48
C LEU A 520 33.11 3.89 1.99
N ALA A 521 33.37 2.70 1.47
CA ALA A 521 34.63 1.99 1.66
C ALA A 521 35.06 1.27 0.37
N THR A 522 36.36 1.09 0.21
CA THR A 522 36.96 0.36 -0.91
C THR A 522 37.71 -0.89 -0.43
N SER A 523 37.84 -1.88 -1.31
CA SER A 523 38.64 -3.08 -1.05
C SER A 523 39.24 -3.65 -2.33
N ASP A 524 40.38 -4.31 -2.21
CA ASP A 524 41.00 -5.07 -3.31
C ASP A 524 40.68 -6.58 -3.24
N ASN A 525 40.24 -7.07 -2.08
CA ASN A 525 40.10 -8.51 -1.81
C ASN A 525 38.75 -8.93 -1.20
N LEU A 526 37.81 -7.98 -1.04
CA LEU A 526 36.47 -8.15 -0.44
C LEU A 526 36.46 -8.51 1.06
N ILE A 527 37.62 -8.57 1.71
CA ILE A 527 37.77 -8.93 3.12
C ILE A 527 38.25 -7.74 3.93
N ASP A 528 39.36 -7.14 3.50
CA ASP A 528 39.95 -5.97 4.12
C ASP A 528 39.41 -4.72 3.41
N TRP A 529 38.66 -3.90 4.14
CA TRP A 529 38.01 -2.71 3.62
C TRP A 529 38.64 -1.45 4.22
N THR A 530 38.78 -0.41 3.39
CA THR A 530 39.30 0.90 3.77
C THR A 530 38.19 1.93 3.68
N PRO A 531 37.69 2.45 4.82
CA PRO A 531 36.71 3.53 4.81
C PRO A 531 37.24 4.80 4.13
N MET A 532 36.36 5.50 3.43
CA MET A 532 36.65 6.83 2.92
C MET A 532 36.70 7.83 4.09
N VAL A 533 37.77 8.60 4.15
CA VAL A 533 38.00 9.62 5.17
C VAL A 533 38.27 10.99 4.55
N ASP A 534 37.95 12.05 5.27
CA ASP A 534 38.27 13.44 4.89
C ASP A 534 39.75 13.77 5.17
N ASP A 535 40.15 15.02 4.88
CA ASP A 535 41.51 15.51 5.11
C ASP A 535 41.96 15.47 6.59
N LYS A 536 41.02 15.32 7.53
CA LYS A 536 41.28 15.17 8.97
C LYS A 536 41.32 13.69 9.40
N GLY A 537 41.10 12.78 8.46
CA GLY A 537 41.01 11.34 8.70
C GLY A 537 39.66 10.91 9.27
N GLU A 538 38.64 11.77 9.30
CA GLU A 538 37.32 11.44 9.82
C GLU A 538 36.42 10.85 8.73
N LEU A 539 35.45 10.00 9.11
CA LEU A 539 34.58 9.33 8.15
C LEU A 539 33.77 10.33 7.31
N VAL A 540 33.82 10.16 5.98
CA VAL A 540 33.04 11.00 5.06
C VAL A 540 31.57 10.61 5.12
N ARG A 541 30.73 11.60 5.45
CA ARG A 541 29.27 11.46 5.43
C ARG A 541 28.76 11.75 4.03
N LEU A 542 28.50 10.71 3.25
CA LEU A 542 27.97 10.88 1.88
C LEU A 542 26.58 11.51 1.92
N PHE A 543 25.74 11.06 2.85
CA PHE A 543 24.56 11.77 3.30
C PHE A 543 24.18 11.36 4.72
N ALA A 544 23.37 12.18 5.37
CA ALA A 544 22.95 12.02 6.75
C ALA A 544 21.42 12.16 6.88
N PRO A 545 20.84 11.90 8.07
CA PRO A 545 19.45 12.15 8.35
C PRO A 545 19.11 13.64 8.17
N ARG A 546 17.85 13.92 7.81
CA ARG A 546 17.39 15.28 7.49
C ARG A 546 16.03 15.56 8.13
N ASP A 547 15.92 16.71 8.78
CA ASP A 547 14.68 17.13 9.44
C ASP A 547 13.52 17.22 8.44
N GLY A 548 12.32 16.83 8.87
CA GLY A 548 11.09 16.91 8.08
C GLY A 548 10.88 15.80 7.04
N HIS A 549 11.75 14.78 7.01
CA HIS A 549 11.60 13.59 6.15
C HIS A 549 11.51 12.29 6.96
N PHE A 550 11.11 11.19 6.29
CA PHE A 550 11.02 9.85 6.87
C PHE A 550 12.37 9.29 7.38
N ASP A 551 13.47 9.82 6.86
CA ASP A 551 14.84 9.41 7.16
C ASP A 551 15.56 10.45 8.02
N SER A 552 14.87 10.91 9.05
CA SER A 552 15.24 12.03 9.94
C SER A 552 16.04 11.62 11.17
N GLN A 553 15.94 10.37 11.61
CA GLN A 553 16.72 9.85 12.74
C GLN A 553 17.91 8.98 12.29
N LEU A 554 17.71 8.10 11.30
CA LEU A 554 18.75 7.22 10.76
C LEU A 554 18.65 7.10 9.24
N THR A 555 19.78 6.77 8.62
CA THR A 555 19.92 6.50 7.18
C THR A 555 20.81 5.28 7.02
N GLU A 556 20.21 4.12 7.20
CA GLU A 556 20.91 2.85 7.35
C GLU A 556 20.95 2.08 6.04
N CYS A 557 22.13 1.60 5.63
CA CYS A 557 22.28 0.90 4.34
C CYS A 557 21.43 -0.38 4.27
N GLY A 558 20.73 -0.59 3.16
CA GLY A 558 19.84 -1.73 2.93
C GLY A 558 20.54 -2.87 2.16
N PRO A 559 19.92 -3.47 1.12
CA PRO A 559 20.54 -4.54 0.34
C PRO A 559 21.81 -4.10 -0.40
N PRO A 560 22.58 -5.02 -1.01
CA PRO A 560 23.68 -4.67 -1.92
C PRO A 560 23.25 -3.60 -2.94
N ALA A 561 24.09 -2.57 -3.12
CA ALA A 561 23.83 -1.50 -4.06
C ALA A 561 23.94 -2.02 -5.49
N ILE A 562 23.27 -1.38 -6.44
CA ILE A 562 23.19 -1.87 -7.83
C ILE A 562 23.57 -0.77 -8.82
N ILE A 563 24.49 -1.09 -9.72
CA ILE A 563 24.83 -0.26 -10.88
C ILE A 563 23.70 -0.37 -11.90
N THR A 564 23.19 0.78 -12.31
CA THR A 564 22.22 0.97 -13.39
C THR A 564 22.81 1.86 -14.48
N ASP A 565 22.06 2.07 -15.56
CA ASP A 565 22.37 3.05 -16.60
C ASP A 565 22.30 4.52 -16.09
N LYS A 566 21.67 4.76 -14.93
CA LYS A 566 21.52 6.08 -14.32
C LYS A 566 22.56 6.39 -13.23
N GLY A 567 23.26 5.38 -12.71
CA GLY A 567 24.24 5.53 -11.64
C GLY A 567 24.31 4.32 -10.72
N ILE A 568 24.82 4.51 -9.50
CA ILE A 568 24.83 3.48 -8.47
C ILE A 568 23.65 3.73 -7.54
N LEU A 569 22.67 2.82 -7.55
CA LEU A 569 21.47 2.89 -6.75
C LEU A 569 21.68 2.17 -5.41
N LEU A 570 21.45 2.91 -4.32
CA LEU A 570 21.43 2.40 -2.95
C LEU A 570 19.99 2.43 -2.43
N LEU A 571 19.43 1.25 -2.15
CA LEU A 571 18.24 1.13 -1.31
C LEU A 571 18.69 1.18 0.16
N TYR A 572 18.03 2.00 0.97
CA TYR A 572 18.37 2.22 2.39
C TYR A 572 17.12 2.29 3.26
N ASN A 573 17.33 2.23 4.58
CA ASN A 573 16.29 2.25 5.60
C ASN A 573 16.35 3.59 6.35
N GLY A 574 15.30 4.38 6.24
CA GLY A 574 15.14 5.64 6.96
C GLY A 574 14.33 5.42 8.23
N LYS A 575 14.89 5.78 9.39
CA LYS A 575 14.13 5.81 10.64
C LYS A 575 13.54 7.20 10.85
N ASN A 576 12.24 7.27 11.04
CA ASN A 576 11.55 8.54 11.23
C ASN A 576 11.70 9.03 12.67
N GLU A 577 12.16 10.27 12.86
CA GLU A 577 12.23 10.92 14.16
C GLU A 577 10.81 11.18 14.70
N LYS A 578 10.64 11.21 16.03
CA LYS A 578 9.33 11.49 16.63
C LYS A 578 9.06 12.99 16.65
N GLY A 579 7.83 13.38 16.32
CA GLY A 579 7.40 14.79 16.34
C GLY A 579 7.85 15.59 15.12
N GLU A 580 7.98 16.91 15.28
CA GLU A 580 8.18 17.87 14.16
C GLU A 580 9.53 17.75 13.44
N LYS A 581 10.49 17.02 14.03
CA LYS A 581 11.77 16.72 13.35
C LYS A 581 11.64 15.59 12.34
N GLY A 582 10.65 14.72 12.50
CA GLY A 582 10.32 13.70 11.50
C GLY A 582 9.27 14.19 10.52
N ASP A 583 8.98 13.36 9.53
CA ASP A 583 7.82 13.56 8.68
C ASP A 583 6.57 13.01 9.38
N THR A 584 5.66 13.90 9.77
CA THR A 584 4.46 13.57 10.53
C THR A 584 3.43 12.76 9.74
N HIS A 585 3.64 12.57 8.43
CA HIS A 585 2.84 11.68 7.60
C HIS A 585 3.17 10.19 7.83
N TYR A 586 4.33 9.87 8.41
CA TYR A 586 4.75 8.50 8.73
C TYR A 586 4.84 8.29 10.25
N PRO A 587 4.61 7.08 10.77
CA PRO A 587 4.69 6.85 12.21
C PRO A 587 6.08 7.20 12.75
N GLY A 588 6.14 8.00 13.81
CA GLY A 588 7.40 8.36 14.46
C GLY A 588 8.05 7.11 15.07
N GLY A 589 9.34 6.91 14.79
CA GLY A 589 10.10 5.71 15.14
C GLY A 589 10.06 4.61 14.08
N ALA A 590 9.16 4.66 13.08
CA ALA A 590 9.10 3.62 12.05
C ALA A 590 10.33 3.63 11.14
N TYR A 591 10.70 2.46 10.62
CA TYR A 591 11.63 2.36 9.51
C TYR A 591 10.88 2.20 8.19
N CYS A 592 11.22 3.05 7.23
CA CYS A 592 10.68 3.03 5.87
C CYS A 592 11.81 2.94 4.84
N GLY A 593 11.53 2.37 3.67
CA GLY A 593 12.47 2.19 2.57
C GLY A 593 12.70 3.47 1.75
N GLY A 594 13.95 3.88 1.62
CA GLY A 594 14.43 4.98 0.78
C GLY A 594 15.33 4.51 -0.36
N GLN A 595 15.57 5.39 -1.34
CA GLN A 595 16.56 5.18 -2.39
C GLN A 595 17.43 6.42 -2.60
N ALA A 596 18.71 6.19 -2.81
CA ALA A 596 19.72 7.21 -3.12
C ALA A 596 20.48 6.79 -4.38
N LEU A 597 20.76 7.76 -5.25
CA LEU A 597 21.49 7.58 -6.49
C LEU A 597 22.84 8.28 -6.40
N PHE A 598 23.90 7.57 -6.72
CA PHE A 598 25.27 8.08 -6.77
C PHE A 598 25.80 8.07 -8.21
N ASP A 599 26.69 9.03 -8.50
CA ASP A 599 27.39 9.10 -9.78
C ASP A 599 28.35 7.91 -9.92
N ILE A 600 28.28 7.17 -11.04
CA ILE A 600 29.12 5.98 -11.25
C ILE A 600 30.60 6.32 -11.42
N HIS A 601 30.93 7.50 -11.93
CA HIS A 601 32.30 7.97 -12.10
C HIS A 601 32.84 8.68 -10.84
N HIS A 602 31.94 9.07 -9.94
CA HIS A 602 32.29 9.65 -8.65
C HIS A 602 31.41 9.03 -7.54
N PRO A 603 31.68 7.78 -7.09
CA PRO A 603 30.77 7.02 -6.22
C PRO A 603 30.45 7.64 -4.86
N ALA A 604 31.19 8.66 -4.43
CA ALA A 604 30.91 9.46 -3.25
C ALA A 604 29.92 10.62 -3.49
N LYS A 605 29.61 10.95 -4.74
CA LYS A 605 28.75 12.08 -5.12
C LYS A 605 27.28 11.63 -5.21
N LEU A 606 26.48 12.06 -4.25
CA LEU A 606 25.02 11.90 -4.29
C LEU A 606 24.42 12.77 -5.39
N ILE A 607 23.64 12.17 -6.29
CA ILE A 607 22.97 12.83 -7.42
C ILE A 607 21.43 12.69 -7.38
N GLY A 608 20.90 11.83 -6.52
CA GLY A 608 19.46 11.71 -6.28
C GLY A 608 19.17 11.09 -4.91
N ARG A 609 18.06 11.46 -4.29
CA ARG A 609 17.54 10.84 -3.06
C ARG A 609 16.03 11.06 -3.02
N LEU A 610 15.27 10.01 -2.74
CA LEU A 610 13.81 10.14 -2.68
C LEU A 610 13.40 10.99 -1.47
N ASP A 611 12.49 11.96 -1.67
CA ASP A 611 11.96 12.78 -0.57
C ASP A 611 10.95 12.04 0.31
N LYS A 612 10.25 11.07 -0.28
CA LYS A 612 9.30 10.19 0.38
C LYS A 612 9.80 8.74 0.32
N PRO A 613 9.50 7.89 1.33
CA PRO A 613 9.80 6.48 1.25
C PRO A 613 9.04 5.82 0.12
N PHE A 614 9.69 4.91 -0.63
CA PHE A 614 9.04 4.13 -1.67
C PHE A 614 8.33 2.88 -1.11
N PHE A 615 8.68 2.50 0.13
CA PHE A 615 8.16 1.31 0.81
C PHE A 615 7.97 1.61 2.30
N VAL A 616 6.76 1.38 2.82
CA VAL A 616 6.38 1.69 4.21
C VAL A 616 5.68 0.51 4.86
N PRO A 617 5.65 0.40 6.20
CA PRO A 617 4.86 -0.63 6.89
C PRO A 617 3.36 -0.45 6.61
N THR A 618 2.74 -1.40 5.91
CA THR A 618 1.30 -1.38 5.60
C THR A 618 0.56 -2.54 6.24
N GLU A 619 1.18 -3.71 6.34
CA GLU A 619 0.51 -4.92 6.83
C GLU A 619 0.56 -5.05 8.36
N PRO A 620 -0.39 -5.76 8.99
CA PRO A 620 -0.39 -5.94 10.44
C PRO A 620 0.93 -6.48 11.02
N PHE A 621 1.57 -7.42 10.31
CA PHE A 621 2.85 -8.02 10.71
C PHE A 621 4.07 -7.11 10.49
N GLU A 622 3.91 -5.98 9.81
CA GLU A 622 4.96 -4.98 9.58
C GLU A 622 4.84 -3.81 10.57
N ARG A 623 3.62 -3.50 11.01
CA ARG A 623 3.33 -2.37 11.90
C ARG A 623 3.70 -2.63 13.36
N THR A 624 3.74 -3.88 13.79
CA THR A 624 4.06 -4.21 15.19
C THR A 624 4.59 -5.63 15.34
N GLY A 625 5.47 -5.82 16.33
CA GLY A 625 6.23 -7.04 16.62
C GLY A 625 7.16 -6.79 17.80
N GLN A 626 8.37 -7.35 17.77
CA GLN A 626 9.45 -7.00 18.70
C GLN A 626 9.79 -5.50 18.62
N TYR A 627 9.74 -4.93 17.41
CA TYR A 627 9.78 -3.50 17.17
C TYR A 627 8.36 -2.90 17.11
N LYS A 628 8.04 -2.04 18.08
CA LYS A 628 6.66 -1.58 18.32
C LYS A 628 6.16 -0.51 17.35
N ASP A 629 7.07 0.31 16.83
CA ASP A 629 6.72 1.47 15.99
C ASP A 629 6.60 1.09 14.50
N GLY A 630 6.78 -0.19 14.16
CA GLY A 630 6.70 -0.75 12.81
C GLY A 630 8.01 -0.62 12.02
N THR A 631 8.36 -1.66 11.26
CA THR A 631 9.52 -1.63 10.36
C THR A 631 9.31 -2.52 9.14
N VAL A 632 9.72 -2.00 7.99
CA VAL A 632 10.02 -2.75 6.76
C VAL A 632 11.50 -2.59 6.45
N PHE A 633 12.33 -3.40 7.10
CA PHE A 633 13.79 -3.26 7.05
C PHE A 633 14.37 -3.96 5.82
N LEU A 634 14.67 -3.19 4.77
CA LEU A 634 15.17 -3.68 3.49
C LEU A 634 16.59 -4.22 3.64
N GLU A 635 16.83 -5.47 3.21
CA GLU A 635 18.14 -6.09 3.45
C GLU A 635 18.59 -7.09 2.37
N GLY A 636 17.65 -7.81 1.75
CA GLY A 636 17.95 -8.76 0.69
C GLY A 636 17.33 -8.31 -0.62
N MET A 637 18.10 -8.30 -1.71
CA MET A 637 17.55 -8.01 -3.04
C MET A 637 18.22 -8.89 -4.07
N VAL A 638 17.41 -9.55 -4.92
CA VAL A 638 17.89 -10.42 -5.98
C VAL A 638 17.15 -10.18 -7.28
N TYR A 639 17.88 -10.26 -8.40
CA TYR A 639 17.29 -10.37 -9.72
C TYR A 639 17.13 -11.86 -10.07
N TYR A 640 15.89 -12.29 -10.29
CA TYR A 640 15.54 -13.68 -10.55
C TYR A 640 14.30 -13.74 -11.45
N ALA A 641 14.33 -14.60 -12.47
CA ALA A 641 13.23 -14.75 -13.43
C ALA A 641 12.70 -13.40 -13.96
N ASP A 642 13.63 -12.54 -14.38
CA ASP A 642 13.41 -11.19 -14.93
C ASP A 642 12.76 -10.16 -13.99
N LYS A 643 12.66 -10.48 -12.69
CA LYS A 643 12.06 -9.61 -11.66
C LYS A 643 13.03 -9.35 -10.52
N TRP A 644 12.78 -8.26 -9.80
CA TRP A 644 13.48 -7.93 -8.56
C TRP A 644 12.65 -8.38 -7.36
N TYR A 645 13.24 -9.24 -6.53
CA TYR A 645 12.66 -9.68 -5.26
C TYR A 645 13.38 -8.98 -4.12
N LEU A 646 12.64 -8.18 -3.36
CA LEU A 646 13.12 -7.44 -2.19
C LEU A 646 12.62 -8.13 -0.93
N TYR A 647 13.54 -8.73 -0.18
CA TYR A 647 13.32 -9.35 1.11
C TYR A 647 13.63 -8.36 2.23
N TYR A 648 12.75 -8.31 3.22
CA TYR A 648 12.82 -7.32 4.29
C TYR A 648 12.38 -7.90 5.64
N GLY A 649 12.93 -7.37 6.73
CA GLY A 649 12.47 -7.63 8.09
C GLY A 649 11.15 -6.90 8.38
N CYS A 650 10.23 -7.57 9.06
CA CYS A 650 8.93 -7.02 9.47
C CYS A 650 8.86 -6.94 10.99
N ALA A 651 8.76 -5.72 11.51
CA ALA A 651 8.66 -5.42 12.95
C ALA A 651 9.70 -6.13 13.86
N ASP A 652 10.93 -6.35 13.37
CA ASP A 652 11.97 -7.18 14.01
C ASP A 652 11.49 -8.59 14.42
N SER A 653 10.63 -9.22 13.63
CA SER A 653 10.00 -10.49 14.02
C SER A 653 9.84 -11.50 12.90
N MET A 654 9.58 -11.02 11.68
CA MET A 654 9.24 -11.85 10.52
C MET A 654 10.01 -11.40 9.26
N VAL A 655 9.96 -12.20 8.20
CA VAL A 655 10.46 -11.82 6.86
C VAL A 655 9.29 -11.64 5.90
N GLY A 656 9.28 -10.53 5.15
CA GLY A 656 8.39 -10.28 4.03
C GLY A 656 9.14 -10.30 2.69
N VAL A 657 8.38 -10.30 1.59
CA VAL A 657 8.89 -10.09 0.23
C VAL A 657 8.00 -9.13 -0.54
N ALA A 658 8.62 -8.29 -1.36
CA ALA A 658 7.93 -7.49 -2.36
C ALA A 658 8.64 -7.64 -3.71
N ILE A 659 7.86 -7.62 -4.79
CA ILE A 659 8.34 -7.93 -6.13
C ILE A 659 8.16 -6.70 -7.01
N PHE A 660 9.22 -6.30 -7.68
CA PHE A 660 9.20 -5.30 -8.75
C PHE A 660 9.41 -6.02 -10.09
N ASP A 661 8.49 -5.80 -11.02
CA ASP A 661 8.54 -6.33 -12.39
C ASP A 661 8.88 -5.19 -13.36
N PRO A 662 10.14 -5.08 -13.82
CA PRO A 662 10.53 -4.05 -14.79
C PRO A 662 9.86 -4.19 -16.15
N GLY A 663 9.38 -5.41 -16.49
CA GLY A 663 8.76 -5.73 -17.77
C GLY A 663 7.24 -5.60 -17.77
N ALA A 664 6.60 -5.42 -16.61
CA ALA A 664 5.21 -5.00 -16.55
C ALA A 664 5.16 -3.52 -16.98
N ASP A 665 4.51 -3.22 -18.11
CA ASP A 665 4.41 -1.88 -18.71
C ASP A 665 4.11 -0.80 -17.65
N ASN A 666 5.17 -0.12 -17.18
CA ASN A 666 5.12 0.99 -16.23
C ASN A 666 5.13 2.31 -17.01
N HIS A 667 4.20 2.47 -17.95
CA HIS A 667 3.99 3.68 -18.74
C HIS A 667 2.77 4.46 -18.29
#